data_AF-A0AAF0DTS2-F1
#
_entry.id   AF-A0AAF0DTS2-F1
#
_cell.length_a   1.000
_cell.length_b   1.000
_cell.length_c   1.000
_cell.angle_alpha   90.00
_cell.angle_beta   90.00
_cell.angle_gamma   90.00
#
_symmetry.space_group_name_H-M   'P 1'
#
loop_
_entity.id
_entity.type
_entity.pdbx_description
1 polymer ?
#
loop_
_entity_poly.entity_id
_entity_poly.type
_entity_poly.pdbx_seq_one_letter_code
_entity_poly.pdbx_strand_id
1 'polypeptide(L)'
;MRLGWWIGAATALVTAAAAPVGEQQVFALAQDAQDTLSHAAWWPSVRRDRILQLNDHTQVRASEWDKWWLRWQHKTFMDVTEHRNLGAKNAMRITSAKASFPDNVHYEKQLHSAFTQVSEHGPRADLAKFTSFFTRYYRSESGRESQKWLLEQVETIAAQLHPNATVREFKHPWAQRSILLHIPGSNTQLTRERGLVILGAHLDSTNLFSFLRSPGADDDGSGTVTLLEALRALAAAGWQPESSVEVHWYSGEEGGLLGSQAVAERYEEESVKVRAMLQQDMTAFVRQGTEESVGIVTDYVSPALTDYVERLVRAYLDIPPRRTQLGYGGSDHASWRRAGYESAFAIEAPFELCNLRRIHTTQDVADAPEFSFPHLLRFVRLSMAFVVELSVRSRLQPVLADIKPGLEEQREMSSPQLLQPFHTEVTGSMLPIHANYSRAEIMFWHMLQQQVAHRYYKKVEQPDYDAERKDEQVAPRPQVESVSEAPDVPNPGLHDTVGWAAVAAREGRVDVHPEDTEARAALTMHLSPHEAWNQPWQFDENLGAGSAQPIIPIAGLSEEKTANLNRVQRRRYRARMFMLRNVFVPLLCRALNVGVLSATLGIGVRLRTQLVNNNAEMSVGVSPLAAIVFSPPSIVYALTQIWIEYRSRPIGLWKLSSKLWYTALELVFVCLWSAELSLSMDNYFTSNVVCVSTNSPFYAHASRFGTTLTHPEQKKSICDLQIALICVVFISVVVYLFVFMRYAVCLSPALDTNGP
;
A
#
# COMPACT_ATOMS: atom_id res chain seq x y z
N MET A 1 -11.44 -14.97 -16.42
CA MET A 1 -12.59 -15.09 -17.35
C MET A 1 -13.82 -15.85 -16.84
N ARG A 2 -13.79 -16.61 -15.73
CA ARG A 2 -15.01 -17.27 -15.22
C ARG A 2 -15.74 -16.52 -14.09
N LEU A 3 -15.08 -15.73 -13.25
CA LEU A 3 -15.72 -15.08 -12.09
C LEU A 3 -16.50 -13.79 -12.42
N GLY A 4 -16.02 -12.98 -13.37
CA GLY A 4 -16.71 -11.75 -13.81
C GLY A 4 -18.00 -12.01 -14.58
N TRP A 5 -18.10 -13.16 -15.26
CA TRP A 5 -19.37 -13.63 -15.84
C TRP A 5 -20.40 -14.01 -14.77
N TRP A 6 -19.97 -14.56 -13.62
CA TRP A 6 -20.87 -14.89 -12.52
C TRP A 6 -21.36 -13.64 -11.76
N ILE A 7 -20.50 -12.65 -11.57
CA ILE A 7 -20.87 -11.40 -10.88
C ILE A 7 -21.76 -10.54 -11.79
N GLY A 8 -21.41 -10.39 -13.08
CA GLY A 8 -22.24 -9.68 -14.05
C GLY A 8 -23.59 -10.36 -14.30
N ALA A 9 -23.64 -11.70 -14.32
CA ALA A 9 -24.89 -12.44 -14.38
C ALA A 9 -25.71 -12.30 -13.08
N ALA A 10 -25.07 -12.28 -11.91
CA ALA A 10 -25.76 -12.07 -10.63
C ALA A 10 -26.37 -10.65 -10.53
N THR A 11 -25.66 -9.61 -10.97
CA THR A 11 -26.20 -8.24 -10.97
C THR A 11 -27.31 -8.07 -12.01
N ALA A 12 -27.21 -8.71 -13.18
CA ALA A 12 -28.24 -8.71 -14.22
C ALA A 12 -29.49 -9.53 -13.84
N LEU A 13 -29.34 -10.62 -13.07
CA LEU A 13 -30.45 -11.40 -12.52
C LEU A 13 -31.16 -10.67 -11.37
N VAL A 14 -30.45 -9.83 -10.60
CA VAL A 14 -31.04 -9.00 -9.55
C VAL A 14 -31.82 -7.81 -10.13
N THR A 15 -31.36 -7.20 -11.23
CA THR A 15 -32.10 -6.11 -11.89
C THR A 15 -33.25 -6.59 -12.78
N ALA A 16 -33.18 -7.80 -13.36
CA ALA A 16 -34.28 -8.35 -14.16
C ALA A 16 -35.45 -8.91 -13.33
N ALA A 17 -35.28 -9.11 -12.02
CA ALA A 17 -36.30 -9.69 -11.13
C ALA A 17 -37.10 -8.65 -10.32
N ALA A 18 -36.79 -7.35 -10.46
CA ALA A 18 -37.46 -6.27 -9.73
C ALA A 18 -38.47 -5.52 -10.60
N ALA A 19 -39.65 -6.11 -10.81
CA ALA A 19 -40.96 -5.43 -10.86
C ALA A 19 -42.09 -6.48 -11.04
N PRO A 20 -43.28 -6.32 -10.40
CA PRO A 20 -43.78 -5.12 -9.75
C PRO A 20 -43.99 -5.31 -8.24
N VAL A 21 -43.27 -4.51 -7.44
CA VAL A 21 -43.64 -4.18 -6.04
C VAL A 21 -43.39 -2.68 -5.90
N GLY A 22 -44.32 -1.98 -5.23
CA GLY A 22 -44.44 -0.53 -5.06
C GLY A 22 -43.21 0.33 -5.38
N GLU A 23 -43.36 1.14 -6.42
CA GLU A 23 -42.37 1.97 -7.11
C GLU A 23 -41.73 3.09 -6.26
N GLN A 24 -42.15 3.30 -5.00
CA GLN A 24 -41.65 4.40 -4.17
C GLN A 24 -40.70 3.98 -3.04
N GLN A 25 -40.83 2.78 -2.46
CA GLN A 25 -39.97 2.34 -1.35
C GLN A 25 -38.72 1.59 -1.82
N VAL A 26 -38.83 0.82 -2.90
CA VAL A 26 -37.68 0.13 -3.52
C VAL A 26 -36.78 1.12 -4.25
N PHE A 27 -37.36 2.16 -4.88
CA PHE A 27 -36.59 3.22 -5.52
C PHE A 27 -35.86 4.08 -4.50
N ALA A 28 -36.47 4.36 -3.33
CA ALA A 28 -35.80 5.07 -2.24
C ALA A 28 -34.67 4.25 -1.61
N LEU A 29 -34.85 2.96 -1.32
CA LEU A 29 -33.79 2.11 -0.77
C LEU A 29 -32.70 1.76 -1.80
N ALA A 30 -33.05 1.64 -3.08
CA ALA A 30 -32.10 1.45 -4.16
C ALA A 30 -31.35 2.75 -4.48
N GLN A 31 -32.00 3.92 -4.43
CA GLN A 31 -31.32 5.21 -4.53
C GLN A 31 -30.44 5.44 -3.31
N ASP A 32 -30.88 5.13 -2.09
CA ASP A 32 -30.08 5.34 -0.88
C ASP A 32 -28.90 4.35 -0.82
N ALA A 33 -29.06 3.11 -1.31
CA ALA A 33 -27.99 2.13 -1.49
C ALA A 33 -27.04 2.48 -2.65
N GLN A 34 -27.57 3.04 -3.74
CA GLN A 34 -26.79 3.48 -4.90
C GLN A 34 -26.10 4.82 -4.65
N ASP A 35 -26.66 5.67 -3.79
CA ASP A 35 -26.07 6.91 -3.26
C ASP A 35 -25.01 6.53 -2.22
N THR A 36 -25.26 5.62 -1.27
CA THR A 36 -24.20 5.14 -0.36
C THR A 36 -23.07 4.37 -1.08
N LEU A 37 -23.37 3.60 -2.13
CA LEU A 37 -22.35 2.94 -2.96
C LEU A 37 -21.66 3.89 -3.95
N SER A 38 -22.32 4.95 -4.42
CA SER A 38 -21.68 5.99 -5.25
C SER A 38 -20.91 7.03 -4.43
N HIS A 39 -21.24 7.18 -3.14
CA HIS A 39 -20.47 7.94 -2.15
C HIS A 39 -19.31 7.13 -1.54
N ALA A 40 -19.25 5.81 -1.74
CA ALA A 40 -18.02 5.05 -1.50
C ALA A 40 -16.97 5.49 -2.54
N ALA A 41 -15.94 6.21 -2.09
CA ALA A 41 -14.93 6.91 -2.89
C ALA A 41 -14.23 6.08 -3.99
N TRP A 42 -14.40 4.76 -4.00
CA TRP A 42 -13.82 3.84 -4.98
C TRP A 42 -14.72 3.52 -6.19
N TRP A 43 -16.05 3.50 -6.06
CA TRP A 43 -16.97 3.02 -7.11
C TRP A 43 -17.09 3.95 -8.33
N PRO A 44 -17.15 5.29 -8.21
CA PRO A 44 -17.15 6.19 -9.37
C PRO A 44 -15.83 6.18 -10.14
N SER A 45 -14.72 5.79 -9.50
CA SER A 45 -13.37 5.76 -10.07
C SER A 45 -13.19 4.60 -11.06
N VAL A 46 -13.88 3.50 -10.79
CA VAL A 46 -13.76 2.23 -11.50
C VAL A 46 -14.45 2.26 -12.88
N ARG A 47 -15.49 3.09 -13.05
CA ARG A 47 -16.28 3.23 -14.29
C ARG A 47 -15.88 4.42 -15.18
N ARG A 48 -14.84 5.20 -14.82
CA ARG A 48 -14.42 6.32 -15.67
C ARG A 48 -13.82 5.78 -16.96
N ASP A 49 -14.32 6.29 -18.09
CA ASP A 49 -13.70 6.09 -19.39
C ASP A 49 -12.28 6.68 -19.36
N ARG A 50 -11.29 5.81 -19.55
CA ARG A 50 -9.88 6.15 -19.77
C ARG A 50 -9.54 6.00 -21.24
N ILE A 51 -8.57 6.77 -21.69
CA ILE A 51 -7.91 6.59 -22.98
C ILE A 51 -6.49 6.13 -22.72
N LEU A 52 -6.23 4.90 -23.12
CA LEU A 52 -4.92 4.29 -22.99
C LEU A 52 -4.24 4.32 -24.35
N GLN A 53 -3.00 4.78 -24.39
CA GLN A 53 -2.14 4.68 -25.55
C GLN A 53 -1.32 3.40 -25.44
N LEU A 54 -1.49 2.52 -26.42
CA LEU A 54 -0.71 1.28 -26.56
C LEU A 54 0.59 1.54 -27.34
N ASN A 55 1.42 0.51 -27.42
CA ASN A 55 2.77 0.54 -28.00
C ASN A 55 2.79 0.95 -29.48
N ASP A 56 1.77 0.56 -30.24
CA ASP A 56 1.58 0.94 -31.65
C ASP A 56 1.01 2.37 -31.81
N HIS A 57 1.03 3.16 -30.73
CA HIS A 57 0.42 4.47 -30.61
C HIS A 57 -1.11 4.50 -30.79
N THR A 58 -1.77 3.34 -30.84
CA THR A 58 -3.24 3.30 -30.89
C THR A 58 -3.83 3.72 -29.56
N GLN A 59 -4.92 4.49 -29.62
CA GLN A 59 -5.66 4.91 -28.44
C GLN A 59 -6.89 4.03 -28.27
N VAL A 60 -6.97 3.34 -27.14
CA VAL A 60 -8.08 2.46 -26.79
C VAL A 60 -8.84 3.06 -25.63
N ARG A 61 -10.17 3.10 -25.74
CA ARG A 61 -11.04 3.45 -24.62
C ARG A 61 -11.16 2.25 -23.68
N ALA A 62 -10.87 2.46 -22.42
CA ALA A 62 -10.73 1.41 -21.41
C ALA A 62 -11.19 1.94 -20.05
N SER A 63 -11.69 1.09 -19.17
CA SER A 63 -11.95 1.43 -17.76
C SER A 63 -10.69 1.25 -16.89
N GLU A 64 -10.72 1.68 -15.63
CA GLU A 64 -9.64 1.35 -14.68
C GLU A 64 -9.49 -0.17 -14.47
N TRP A 65 -10.58 -0.94 -14.62
CA TRP A 65 -10.51 -2.41 -14.62
C TRP A 65 -9.79 -2.96 -15.85
N ASP A 66 -9.94 -2.32 -17.00
CA ASP A 66 -9.30 -2.79 -18.24
C ASP A 66 -7.79 -2.59 -18.20
N LYS A 67 -7.28 -1.58 -17.47
CA LYS A 67 -5.84 -1.46 -17.18
C LYS A 67 -5.29 -2.70 -16.47
N TRP A 68 -6.01 -3.20 -15.46
CA TRP A 68 -5.63 -4.43 -14.77
C TRP A 68 -5.59 -5.61 -15.73
N TRP A 69 -6.60 -5.72 -16.60
CA TRP A 69 -6.66 -6.78 -17.61
C TRP A 69 -5.51 -6.70 -18.61
N LEU A 70 -5.13 -5.50 -19.05
CA LEU A 70 -3.97 -5.29 -19.92
C LEU A 70 -2.67 -5.70 -19.25
N ARG A 71 -2.45 -5.35 -17.97
CA ARG A 71 -1.28 -5.83 -17.20
C ARG A 71 -1.25 -7.33 -17.06
N TRP A 72 -2.39 -7.96 -16.79
CA TRP A 72 -2.49 -9.41 -16.73
C TRP A 72 -2.15 -10.09 -18.08
N GLN A 73 -2.37 -9.40 -19.20
CA GLN A 73 -1.95 -9.84 -20.53
C GLN A 73 -0.51 -9.43 -20.88
N HIS A 74 0.25 -8.84 -19.95
CA HIS A 74 1.56 -8.23 -20.20
C HIS A 74 1.54 -7.18 -21.32
N LYS A 75 0.40 -6.52 -21.52
CA LYS A 75 0.25 -5.40 -22.44
C LYS A 75 0.56 -4.12 -21.72
N THR A 76 1.53 -3.39 -22.26
CA THR A 76 2.00 -2.13 -21.72
C THR A 76 1.20 -0.97 -22.31
N PHE A 77 1.05 0.10 -21.54
CA PHE A 77 0.21 1.25 -21.92
C PHE A 77 0.58 2.50 -21.14
N MET A 78 0.27 3.66 -21.71
CA MET A 78 0.28 4.96 -21.05
C MET A 78 -1.16 5.47 -20.91
N ASP A 79 -1.56 5.98 -19.75
CA ASP A 79 -2.88 6.58 -19.59
C ASP A 79 -2.81 8.07 -19.98
N VAL A 80 -3.35 8.40 -21.16
CA VAL A 80 -3.33 9.76 -21.71
C VAL A 80 -4.68 10.47 -21.54
N THR A 81 -5.56 9.96 -20.68
CA THR A 81 -6.94 10.45 -20.51
C THR A 81 -6.99 11.95 -20.27
N GLU A 82 -6.16 12.43 -19.35
CA GLU A 82 -6.15 13.81 -18.85
C GLU A 82 -5.15 14.69 -19.63
N HIS A 83 -4.18 14.11 -20.34
CA HIS A 83 -3.04 14.81 -20.96
C HIS A 83 -2.92 14.55 -22.48
N ARG A 84 -4.05 14.55 -23.19
CA ARG A 84 -4.10 14.23 -24.63
C ARG A 84 -3.29 15.19 -25.50
N ASN A 85 -3.23 16.45 -25.12
CA ASN A 85 -2.57 17.52 -25.87
C ASN A 85 -1.14 17.81 -25.38
N LEU A 86 -0.59 16.97 -24.48
CA LEU A 86 0.77 17.13 -23.98
C LEU A 86 1.77 17.20 -25.14
N GLY A 87 2.59 18.25 -25.15
CA GLY A 87 3.58 18.54 -26.20
C GLY A 87 3.08 19.46 -27.30
N ALA A 88 1.79 19.76 -27.39
CA ALA A 88 1.24 20.61 -28.45
C ALA A 88 1.74 22.06 -28.35
N LYS A 89 1.91 22.62 -27.14
CA LYS A 89 2.39 23.99 -26.96
C LYS A 89 3.89 24.08 -27.28
N ASN A 90 4.68 23.09 -26.85
CA ASN A 90 6.10 23.00 -27.17
C ASN A 90 6.33 22.79 -28.67
N ALA A 91 5.50 22.00 -29.35
CA ALA A 91 5.56 21.85 -30.81
C ALA A 91 5.26 23.14 -31.58
N MET A 92 4.40 24.02 -31.04
CA MET A 92 4.11 25.33 -31.63
C MET A 92 5.20 26.37 -31.35
N ARG A 93 6.07 26.15 -30.36
CA ARG A 93 7.20 27.06 -30.09
C ARG A 93 8.26 26.83 -31.17
N ILE A 94 8.58 27.87 -31.94
CA ILE A 94 9.71 27.86 -32.88
C ILE A 94 11.00 27.76 -32.05
N THR A 95 11.47 26.54 -31.79
CA THR A 95 12.77 26.30 -31.15
C THR A 95 13.85 26.36 -32.22
N SER A 96 14.58 27.47 -32.26
CA SER A 96 15.58 27.78 -33.30
C SER A 96 16.88 26.98 -33.21
N ALA A 97 17.03 26.06 -32.25
CA ALA A 97 18.22 25.23 -32.12
C ALA A 97 17.85 23.79 -31.69
N LYS A 98 18.32 22.81 -32.47
CA LYS A 98 18.35 21.40 -32.07
C LYS A 98 19.19 21.26 -30.79
N ALA A 99 18.71 20.51 -29.80
CA ALA A 99 19.47 20.28 -28.58
C ALA A 99 20.85 19.69 -28.92
N SER A 100 21.89 20.27 -28.32
CA SER A 100 23.27 19.84 -28.47
C SER A 100 23.87 19.58 -27.10
N PHE A 101 24.57 18.45 -26.99
CA PHE A 101 25.24 18.00 -25.78
C PHE A 101 26.76 18.00 -26.00
N PRO A 102 27.58 18.18 -24.94
CA PRO A 102 29.02 18.20 -25.07
C PRO A 102 29.57 16.92 -25.71
N ASP A 103 30.60 17.05 -26.55
CA ASP A 103 31.20 15.89 -27.20
C ASP A 103 32.17 15.11 -26.30
N ASN A 104 32.71 15.79 -25.28
CA ASN A 104 33.65 15.26 -24.30
C ASN A 104 33.12 15.48 -22.88
N VAL A 105 33.65 14.69 -21.94
CA VAL A 105 33.48 14.88 -20.49
C VAL A 105 34.55 15.85 -19.97
N HIS A 106 34.23 16.65 -18.96
CA HIS A 106 35.07 17.76 -18.51
C HIS A 106 35.47 17.70 -17.03
N TYR A 107 34.78 16.92 -16.20
CA TYR A 107 34.95 16.93 -14.74
C TYR A 107 35.47 15.63 -14.17
N GLU A 108 36.26 14.90 -14.94
CA GLU A 108 36.68 13.54 -14.59
C GLU A 108 37.32 13.45 -13.20
N LYS A 109 38.30 14.30 -12.92
CA LYS A 109 39.02 14.31 -11.64
C LYS A 109 38.11 14.66 -10.46
N GLN A 110 37.23 15.65 -10.64
CA GLN A 110 36.37 16.13 -9.57
C GLN A 110 35.26 15.14 -9.26
N LEU A 111 34.70 14.50 -10.29
CA LEU A 111 33.73 13.42 -10.13
C LEU A 111 34.35 12.18 -9.47
N HIS A 112 35.56 11.77 -9.87
CA HIS A 112 36.26 10.68 -9.19
C HIS A 112 36.50 10.97 -7.71
N SER A 113 36.82 12.22 -7.36
CA SER A 113 36.92 12.63 -5.95
C SER A 113 35.56 12.66 -5.25
N ALA A 114 34.48 13.04 -5.92
CA ALA A 114 33.14 13.02 -5.35
C ALA A 114 32.61 11.59 -5.16
N PHE A 115 33.00 10.65 -6.03
CA PHE A 115 32.61 9.25 -5.93
C PHE A 115 33.14 8.56 -4.68
N THR A 116 34.17 9.11 -4.01
CA THR A 116 34.63 8.59 -2.71
C THR A 116 33.65 8.87 -1.58
N GLN A 117 32.68 9.78 -1.77
CA GLN A 117 31.62 10.07 -0.81
C GLN A 117 30.42 9.12 -0.94
N VAL A 118 30.35 8.34 -2.02
CA VAL A 118 29.27 7.38 -2.25
C VAL A 118 29.39 6.22 -1.27
N SER A 119 28.32 5.99 -0.52
CA SER A 119 28.25 4.96 0.52
C SER A 119 27.08 4.01 0.29
N GLU A 120 27.29 2.76 0.64
CA GLU A 120 26.24 1.74 0.63
C GLU A 120 25.28 1.88 1.81
N HIS A 121 25.71 2.56 2.89
CA HIS A 121 24.95 2.64 4.14
C HIS A 121 23.62 3.38 3.98
N GLY A 122 23.63 4.52 3.26
CA GLY A 122 22.45 5.33 2.99
C GLY A 122 21.37 4.56 2.21
N PRO A 123 21.67 4.08 0.99
CA PRO A 123 20.73 3.28 0.19
C PRO A 123 20.17 2.08 0.93
N ARG A 124 20.98 1.35 1.70
CA ARG A 124 20.50 0.20 2.48
C ARG A 124 19.48 0.60 3.54
N ALA A 125 19.77 1.64 4.32
CA ALA A 125 18.88 2.11 5.37
C ALA A 125 17.58 2.69 4.80
N ASP A 126 17.71 3.55 3.77
CA ASP A 126 16.59 4.19 3.10
C ASP A 126 15.69 3.15 2.44
N LEU A 127 16.27 2.18 1.72
CA LEU A 127 15.50 1.14 1.02
C LEU A 127 14.81 0.17 2.00
N ALA A 128 15.47 -0.20 3.09
CA ALA A 128 14.86 -1.03 4.14
C ALA A 128 13.62 -0.37 4.73
N LYS A 129 13.64 0.95 4.95
CA LYS A 129 12.47 1.70 5.42
C LYS A 129 11.43 1.88 4.31
N PHE A 130 11.84 2.19 3.08
CA PHE A 130 10.93 2.45 1.97
C PHE A 130 10.16 1.21 1.51
N THR A 131 10.75 0.02 1.66
CA THR A 131 10.13 -1.28 1.36
C THR A 131 9.37 -1.88 2.55
N SER A 132 9.46 -1.27 3.74
CA SER A 132 8.72 -1.70 4.94
C SER A 132 7.24 -1.30 4.88
N PHE A 133 6.88 -0.28 4.09
CA PHE A 133 5.49 0.09 3.86
C PHE A 133 4.75 -1.05 3.16
N PHE A 134 3.48 -1.28 3.50
CA PHE A 134 2.71 -2.40 2.94
C PHE A 134 2.61 -2.33 1.41
N THR A 135 2.36 -1.14 0.88
CA THR A 135 2.41 -0.79 -0.53
C THR A 135 2.70 0.69 -0.66
N ARG A 136 3.31 1.11 -1.75
CA ARG A 136 3.45 2.52 -2.11
C ARG A 136 2.48 2.92 -3.22
N TYR A 137 1.43 2.14 -3.46
CA TYR A 137 0.43 2.40 -4.48
C TYR A 137 -0.16 3.82 -4.34
N TYR A 138 -0.16 4.59 -5.43
CA TYR A 138 -0.43 6.02 -5.44
C TYR A 138 -1.79 6.46 -4.86
N ARG A 139 -2.80 5.58 -4.88
CA ARG A 139 -4.13 5.83 -4.27
C ARG A 139 -4.27 5.34 -2.83
N SER A 140 -3.30 4.61 -2.31
CA SER A 140 -3.34 4.02 -0.97
C SER A 140 -2.91 5.02 0.10
N GLU A 141 -3.38 4.79 1.33
CA GLU A 141 -2.94 5.55 2.50
C GLU A 141 -1.45 5.31 2.78
N SER A 142 -0.99 4.05 2.71
CA SER A 142 0.42 3.71 2.88
C SER A 142 1.32 4.34 1.82
N GLY A 143 0.82 4.55 0.59
CA GLY A 143 1.53 5.31 -0.44
C GLY A 143 1.66 6.80 -0.12
N ARG A 144 0.68 7.40 0.57
CA ARG A 144 0.80 8.77 1.09
C ARG A 144 1.77 8.82 2.28
N GLU A 145 1.77 7.82 3.15
CA GLU A 145 2.72 7.73 4.28
C GLU A 145 4.17 7.56 3.78
N SER A 146 4.42 6.68 2.81
CA SER A 146 5.75 6.48 2.23
C SER A 146 6.28 7.74 1.58
N GLN A 147 5.41 8.50 0.90
CA GLN A 147 5.76 9.76 0.30
C GLN A 147 6.08 10.85 1.34
N LYS A 148 5.36 10.92 2.46
CA LYS A 148 5.70 11.85 3.55
C LYS A 148 7.07 11.54 4.14
N TRP A 149 7.36 10.26 4.37
CA TRP A 149 8.67 9.83 4.83
C TRP A 149 9.78 10.21 3.83
N LEU A 150 9.54 9.99 2.53
CA LEU A 150 10.49 10.39 1.49
C LEU A 150 10.70 11.90 1.44
N LEU A 151 9.63 12.69 1.63
CA LEU A 151 9.71 14.15 1.69
C LEU A 151 10.65 14.60 2.82
N GLU A 152 10.55 14.01 4.00
CA GLU A 152 11.44 14.32 5.14
C GLU A 152 12.91 14.02 4.83
N GLN A 153 13.20 12.92 4.12
CA GLN A 153 14.57 12.60 3.68
C GLN A 153 15.08 13.63 2.68
N VAL A 154 14.25 14.00 1.69
CA VAL A 154 14.60 14.99 0.67
C VAL A 154 14.83 16.36 1.29
N GLU A 155 14.00 16.82 2.23
CA GLU A 155 14.18 18.08 2.94
C GLU A 155 15.46 18.10 3.77
N THR A 156 15.78 17.00 4.45
CA THR A 156 17.02 16.85 5.22
C THR A 156 18.25 16.97 4.33
N ILE A 157 18.26 16.26 3.20
CA ILE A 157 19.39 16.30 2.25
C ILE A 157 19.47 17.67 1.56
N ALA A 158 18.34 18.27 1.20
CA ALA A 158 18.28 19.59 0.56
C ALA A 158 18.91 20.67 1.44
N ALA A 159 18.63 20.65 2.75
CA ALA A 159 19.21 21.58 3.71
C ALA A 159 20.74 21.45 3.82
N GLN A 160 21.29 20.25 3.63
CA GLN A 160 22.73 20.00 3.62
C GLN A 160 23.38 20.38 2.29
N LEU A 161 22.65 20.26 1.19
CA LEU A 161 23.16 20.45 -0.16
C LEU A 161 23.30 21.92 -0.55
N HIS A 162 22.25 22.73 -0.32
CA HIS A 162 22.25 24.14 -0.70
C HIS A 162 21.31 24.95 0.22
N PRO A 163 21.73 26.09 0.81
CA PRO A 163 20.90 26.85 1.76
C PRO A 163 19.58 27.36 1.17
N ASN A 164 19.57 27.70 -0.11
CA ASN A 164 18.38 28.09 -0.88
C ASN A 164 17.72 26.94 -1.69
N ALA A 165 18.04 25.68 -1.43
CA ALA A 165 17.30 24.58 -2.04
C ALA A 165 15.84 24.63 -1.59
N THR A 166 14.91 24.33 -2.50
CA THR A 166 13.47 24.32 -2.20
C THR A 166 12.87 22.98 -2.56
N VAL A 167 12.06 22.43 -1.67
CA VAL A 167 11.33 21.18 -1.89
C VAL A 167 9.85 21.53 -2.00
N ARG A 168 9.18 21.04 -3.05
CA ARG A 168 7.74 21.25 -3.25
C ARG A 168 7.03 19.95 -3.52
N GLU A 169 5.85 19.79 -2.92
CA GLU A 169 4.91 18.73 -3.28
C GLU A 169 4.04 19.16 -4.46
N PHE A 170 4.01 18.37 -5.53
CA PHE A 170 3.06 18.54 -6.63
C PHE A 170 1.79 17.73 -6.34
N LYS A 171 0.66 18.42 -6.24
CA LYS A 171 -0.64 17.83 -5.89
C LYS A 171 -1.30 17.18 -7.10
N HIS A 172 -1.87 16.00 -6.88
CA HIS A 172 -2.64 15.24 -7.87
C HIS A 172 -4.08 15.02 -7.39
N PRO A 173 -4.99 14.52 -8.25
CA PRO A 173 -6.34 14.11 -7.85
C PRO A 173 -6.42 12.90 -6.90
N TRP A 174 -5.27 12.30 -6.53
CA TRP A 174 -5.16 11.16 -5.61
C TRP A 174 -4.33 11.50 -4.37
N ALA A 175 -4.22 10.56 -3.44
CA ALA A 175 -3.63 10.80 -2.12
C ALA A 175 -2.14 11.14 -2.17
N GLN A 176 -1.34 10.31 -2.85
CA GLN A 176 0.10 10.48 -2.98
C GLN A 176 0.44 11.67 -3.90
N ARG A 177 1.54 12.37 -3.60
CA ARG A 177 2.00 13.57 -4.32
C ARG A 177 3.37 13.32 -4.93
N SER A 178 3.69 13.97 -6.05
CA SER A 178 5.09 13.97 -6.53
C SER A 178 5.92 14.94 -5.69
N ILE A 179 7.21 14.68 -5.52
CA ILE A 179 8.15 15.54 -4.80
C ILE A 179 9.12 16.14 -5.82
N LEU A 180 9.30 17.45 -5.80
CA LEU A 180 10.22 18.16 -6.68
C LEU A 180 11.20 18.97 -5.82
N LEU A 181 12.46 18.57 -5.84
CA LEU A 181 13.57 19.32 -5.27
C LEU A 181 14.14 20.24 -6.33
N HIS A 182 14.25 21.54 -6.02
CA HIS A 182 14.93 22.53 -6.85
C HIS A 182 16.19 23.02 -6.16
N ILE A 183 17.33 22.85 -6.83
CA ILE A 183 18.66 23.29 -6.39
C ILE A 183 19.05 24.47 -7.27
N PRO A 184 19.07 25.70 -6.74
CA PRO A 184 19.37 26.87 -7.54
C PRO A 184 20.83 26.85 -7.99
N GLY A 185 21.05 27.19 -9.26
CA GLY A 185 22.39 27.40 -9.80
C GLY A 185 22.94 28.77 -9.41
N SER A 186 24.25 28.88 -9.26
CA SER A 186 24.94 30.15 -8.97
C SER A 186 24.77 31.18 -10.09
N ASN A 187 24.48 30.76 -11.32
CA ASN A 187 24.28 31.61 -12.49
C ASN A 187 22.87 31.48 -13.08
N THR A 188 21.98 32.36 -12.64
CA THR A 188 20.58 32.40 -13.13
C THR A 188 20.45 32.68 -14.63
N GLN A 189 21.39 33.43 -15.23
CA GLN A 189 21.41 33.66 -16.67
C GLN A 189 21.73 32.36 -17.42
N LEU A 190 22.70 31.59 -16.94
CA LEU A 190 23.05 30.29 -17.52
C LEU A 190 21.84 29.33 -17.45
N THR A 191 21.11 29.32 -16.34
CA THR A 191 19.86 28.55 -16.22
C THR A 191 18.83 28.97 -17.27
N ARG A 192 18.62 30.27 -17.50
CA ARG A 192 17.68 30.75 -18.53
C ARG A 192 18.14 30.39 -19.95
N GLU A 193 19.44 30.47 -20.21
CA GLU A 193 20.02 30.21 -21.53
C GLU A 193 20.05 28.71 -21.86
N ARG A 194 20.43 27.85 -20.91
CA ARG A 194 20.60 26.41 -21.14
C ARG A 194 19.39 25.57 -20.77
N GLY A 195 18.61 26.00 -19.79
CA GLY A 195 17.52 25.22 -19.19
C GLY A 195 17.96 24.37 -18.00
N LEU A 196 16.98 23.79 -17.32
CA LEU A 196 17.14 22.93 -16.14
C LEU A 196 17.66 21.53 -16.50
N VAL A 197 18.47 20.94 -15.64
CA VAL A 197 18.82 19.52 -15.68
C VAL A 197 17.98 18.78 -14.65
N ILE A 198 17.31 17.70 -15.06
CA ILE A 198 16.35 16.96 -14.22
C ILE A 198 16.83 15.53 -14.04
N LEU A 199 16.84 15.05 -12.79
CA LEU A 199 16.86 13.61 -12.47
C LEU A 199 15.46 13.18 -12.04
N GLY A 200 15.02 12.00 -12.47
CA GLY A 200 13.70 11.46 -12.15
C GLY A 200 13.75 10.00 -11.71
N ALA A 201 12.86 9.65 -10.79
CA ALA A 201 12.52 8.29 -10.36
C ALA A 201 11.03 8.29 -9.96
N HIS A 202 10.39 7.13 -9.82
CA HIS A 202 9.04 7.09 -9.26
C HIS A 202 9.04 6.56 -7.83
N LEU A 203 8.09 7.05 -7.03
CA LEU A 203 7.99 6.72 -5.60
C LEU A 203 6.88 5.71 -5.29
N ASP A 204 5.98 5.43 -6.23
CA ASP A 204 4.95 4.40 -6.06
C ASP A 204 5.47 3.00 -6.35
N SER A 205 4.69 2.01 -5.91
CA SER A 205 4.89 0.60 -6.23
C SER A 205 3.53 -0.03 -6.48
N THR A 206 3.50 -1.08 -7.30
CA THR A 206 2.29 -1.83 -7.54
C THR A 206 2.45 -3.32 -7.35
N ASN A 207 1.31 -3.99 -7.29
CA ASN A 207 1.23 -5.43 -7.44
C ASN A 207 0.18 -5.72 -8.51
N LEU A 208 0.25 -6.88 -9.15
CA LEU A 208 -0.81 -7.37 -10.04
C LEU A 208 -2.20 -7.11 -9.45
N PHE A 209 -2.40 -7.30 -8.15
CA PHE A 209 -3.58 -6.80 -7.46
C PHE A 209 -3.20 -5.68 -6.49
N SER A 210 -3.74 -4.48 -6.68
CA SER A 210 -3.38 -3.27 -5.92
C SER A 210 -3.65 -3.34 -4.41
N PHE A 211 -4.35 -4.37 -3.92
CA PHE A 211 -4.58 -4.60 -2.49
C PHE A 211 -3.59 -5.59 -1.86
N LEU A 212 -2.71 -6.21 -2.66
CA LEU A 212 -1.62 -7.04 -2.19
C LEU A 212 -0.42 -6.18 -1.80
N ARG A 213 0.45 -6.74 -0.94
CA ARG A 213 1.71 -6.12 -0.57
C ARG A 213 2.58 -5.89 -1.82
N SER A 214 3.22 -4.74 -1.91
CA SER A 214 4.15 -4.39 -3.00
C SER A 214 5.36 -3.69 -2.38
N PRO A 215 6.39 -4.47 -1.98
CA PRO A 215 7.58 -3.89 -1.39
C PRO A 215 8.33 -2.99 -2.39
N GLY A 216 8.34 -3.32 -3.69
CA GLY A 216 8.87 -2.45 -4.74
C GLY A 216 10.33 -2.09 -4.51
N ALA A 217 11.18 -3.06 -4.20
CA ALA A 217 12.57 -2.76 -3.82
C ALA A 217 13.40 -2.32 -5.04
N ASP A 218 13.24 -3.03 -6.14
CA ASP A 218 13.88 -2.70 -7.40
C ASP A 218 13.04 -1.70 -8.19
N ASP A 219 11.71 -1.89 -8.23
CA ASP A 219 10.74 -1.08 -8.98
C ASP A 219 9.82 -0.26 -8.04
N ASP A 220 10.05 1.04 -7.82
CA ASP A 220 11.31 1.78 -8.09
C ASP A 220 11.92 2.32 -6.80
N GLY A 221 11.99 1.43 -5.80
CA GLY A 221 12.74 1.70 -4.58
C GLY A 221 14.22 1.99 -4.88
N SER A 222 14.79 1.29 -5.86
CA SER A 222 16.20 1.37 -6.23
C SER A 222 16.56 2.71 -6.88
N GLY A 223 15.78 3.19 -7.86
CA GLY A 223 15.95 4.51 -8.47
C GLY A 223 15.72 5.63 -7.47
N THR A 224 14.69 5.50 -6.62
CA THR A 224 14.43 6.46 -5.53
C THR A 224 15.65 6.65 -4.63
N VAL A 225 16.24 5.57 -4.10
CA VAL A 225 17.40 5.67 -3.19
C VAL A 225 18.70 5.98 -3.93
N THR A 226 18.79 5.66 -5.22
CA THR A 226 19.89 6.11 -6.10
C THR A 226 19.96 7.64 -6.13
N LEU A 227 18.81 8.31 -6.29
CA LEU A 227 18.76 9.77 -6.30
C LEU A 227 19.08 10.38 -4.93
N LEU A 228 18.58 9.79 -3.84
CA LEU A 228 18.89 10.25 -2.47
C LEU A 228 20.40 10.17 -2.19
N GLU A 229 21.04 9.06 -2.53
CA GLU A 229 22.48 8.90 -2.30
C GLU A 229 23.33 9.76 -3.22
N ALA A 230 22.93 9.95 -4.48
CA ALA A 230 23.61 10.89 -5.37
C ALA A 230 23.61 12.32 -4.79
N LEU A 231 22.48 12.76 -4.23
CA LEU A 231 22.38 14.07 -3.58
C LEU A 231 23.21 14.15 -2.29
N ARG A 232 23.19 13.09 -1.47
CA ARG A 232 23.98 13.01 -0.23
C ARG A 232 25.49 13.06 -0.51
N ALA A 233 25.95 12.30 -1.50
CA ALA A 233 27.35 12.30 -1.93
C ALA A 233 27.79 13.64 -2.52
N LEU A 234 26.92 14.30 -3.31
CA LEU A 234 27.19 15.65 -3.84
C LEU A 234 27.24 16.72 -2.74
N ALA A 235 26.35 16.64 -1.73
CA ALA A 235 26.39 17.51 -0.57
C ALA A 235 27.70 17.36 0.21
N ALA A 236 28.10 16.11 0.48
CA ALA A 236 29.37 15.81 1.15
C ALA A 236 30.59 16.28 0.35
N ALA A 237 30.51 16.25 -0.99
CA ALA A 237 31.54 16.78 -1.87
C ALA A 237 31.55 18.32 -2.01
N GLY A 238 30.62 19.02 -1.35
CA GLY A 238 30.49 20.49 -1.43
C GLY A 238 30.11 20.98 -2.83
N TRP A 239 29.42 20.15 -3.63
CA TRP A 239 29.03 20.51 -4.99
C TRP A 239 27.98 21.62 -5.00
N GLN A 240 28.18 22.59 -5.89
CA GLN A 240 27.25 23.67 -6.16
C GLN A 240 27.06 23.83 -7.67
N PRO A 241 25.84 23.72 -8.21
CA PRO A 241 25.61 23.82 -9.65
C PRO A 241 25.76 25.27 -10.16
N GLU A 242 26.20 25.46 -11.42
CA GLU A 242 26.17 26.77 -12.08
C GLU A 242 24.79 27.07 -12.69
N SER A 243 24.18 26.07 -13.34
CA SER A 243 22.77 26.14 -13.78
C SER A 243 21.89 25.27 -12.89
N SER A 244 20.67 25.72 -12.60
CA SER A 244 19.79 25.04 -11.66
C SER A 244 19.51 23.58 -12.05
N VAL A 245 19.45 22.72 -11.04
CA VAL A 245 19.19 21.29 -11.15
C VAL A 245 17.92 20.97 -10.38
N GLU A 246 17.12 20.04 -10.89
CA GLU A 246 15.97 19.51 -10.17
C GLU A 246 16.03 17.99 -10.06
N VAL A 247 15.47 17.48 -8.96
CA VAL A 247 15.32 16.05 -8.73
C VAL A 247 13.87 15.77 -8.39
N HIS A 248 13.26 14.86 -9.15
CA HIS A 248 11.83 14.60 -9.11
C HIS A 248 11.58 13.15 -8.70
N TRP A 249 10.63 12.96 -7.79
CA TRP A 249 10.06 11.65 -7.46
C TRP A 249 8.58 11.67 -7.84
N TYR A 250 8.23 10.92 -8.90
CA TYR A 250 6.89 10.95 -9.50
C TYR A 250 5.93 9.98 -8.80
N SER A 251 4.69 10.42 -8.62
CA SER A 251 3.60 9.59 -8.10
C SER A 251 2.73 9.06 -9.25
N GLY A 252 2.30 7.81 -9.19
CA GLY A 252 1.34 7.26 -10.15
C GLY A 252 1.97 6.91 -11.49
N GLU A 253 3.27 6.60 -11.52
CA GLU A 253 3.93 5.96 -12.67
C GLU A 253 3.16 4.68 -12.99
N GLU A 254 2.93 3.87 -11.95
CA GLU A 254 2.24 2.59 -12.00
C GLU A 254 0.73 2.73 -12.22
N GLY A 255 0.24 3.95 -12.42
CA GLY A 255 -1.12 4.26 -12.88
C GLY A 255 -1.22 4.44 -14.40
N GLY A 256 -0.07 4.42 -15.09
CA GLY A 256 0.10 4.76 -16.51
C GLY A 256 0.75 6.13 -16.73
N LEU A 257 1.84 6.43 -16.02
CA LEU A 257 2.62 7.68 -16.10
C LEU A 257 1.83 8.94 -15.72
N LEU A 258 0.92 8.82 -14.73
CA LEU A 258 -0.03 9.89 -14.41
C LEU A 258 0.67 11.12 -13.82
N GLY A 259 1.60 10.94 -12.87
CA GLY A 259 2.25 12.05 -12.19
C GLY A 259 3.27 12.78 -13.05
N SER A 260 4.10 12.06 -13.80
CA SER A 260 5.08 12.70 -14.69
C SER A 260 4.43 13.44 -15.84
N GLN A 261 3.30 12.95 -16.38
CA GLN A 261 2.51 13.72 -17.36
C GLN A 261 1.99 15.03 -16.78
N ALA A 262 1.43 15.02 -15.57
CA ALA A 262 0.93 16.22 -14.93
C ALA A 262 2.06 17.24 -14.64
N VAL A 263 3.23 16.77 -14.22
CA VAL A 263 4.41 17.63 -14.02
C VAL A 263 4.93 18.18 -15.35
N ALA A 264 5.12 17.33 -16.37
CA ALA A 264 5.61 17.76 -17.67
C ALA A 264 4.65 18.73 -18.37
N GLU A 265 3.33 18.51 -18.25
CA GLU A 265 2.32 19.44 -18.73
C GLU A 265 2.49 20.79 -18.06
N ARG A 266 2.59 20.84 -16.73
CA ARG A 266 2.81 22.11 -16.01
C ARG A 266 4.05 22.85 -16.49
N TYR A 267 5.15 22.15 -16.76
CA TYR A 267 6.39 22.74 -17.27
C TYR A 267 6.20 23.30 -18.68
N GLU A 268 5.47 22.57 -19.53
CA GLU A 268 5.08 23.03 -20.85
C GLU A 268 4.22 24.31 -20.76
N GLU A 269 3.23 24.35 -19.86
CA GLU A 269 2.36 25.52 -19.62
C GLU A 269 3.15 26.75 -19.17
N GLU A 270 4.05 26.56 -18.22
CA GLU A 270 4.89 27.61 -17.65
C GLU A 270 6.05 28.01 -18.58
N SER A 271 6.19 27.36 -19.74
CA SER A 271 7.30 27.60 -20.68
C SER A 271 8.68 27.35 -20.05
N VAL A 272 8.76 26.40 -19.13
CA VAL A 272 10.02 26.05 -18.47
C VAL A 272 10.96 25.42 -19.51
N LYS A 273 12.18 25.98 -19.59
CA LYS A 273 13.23 25.43 -20.45
C LYS A 273 13.93 24.29 -19.71
N VAL A 274 13.82 23.08 -20.25
CA VAL A 274 14.53 21.90 -19.75
C VAL A 274 15.63 21.53 -20.74
N ARG A 275 16.86 21.41 -20.23
CA ARG A 275 18.04 21.02 -20.99
C ARG A 275 18.08 19.52 -21.23
N ALA A 276 17.83 18.76 -20.17
CA ALA A 276 17.92 17.31 -20.17
C ALA A 276 17.18 16.73 -18.97
N MET A 277 16.55 15.57 -19.15
CA MET A 277 15.97 14.77 -18.08
C MET A 277 16.51 13.33 -18.18
N LEU A 278 17.00 12.78 -17.07
CA LEU A 278 17.42 11.38 -16.98
C LEU A 278 16.53 10.66 -15.97
N GLN A 279 15.87 9.59 -16.42
CA GLN A 279 15.12 8.67 -15.57
C GLN A 279 16.04 7.59 -14.99
N GLN A 280 15.87 7.30 -13.71
CA GLN A 280 16.38 6.16 -12.98
C GLN A 280 15.18 5.33 -12.53
N ASP A 281 15.01 4.16 -13.13
CA ASP A 281 13.91 3.24 -12.84
C ASP A 281 14.45 1.83 -13.00
N MET A 282 14.48 1.09 -11.89
CA MET A 282 15.19 -0.18 -11.71
C MET A 282 16.71 -0.06 -11.93
N THR A 283 17.46 0.05 -10.84
CA THR A 283 18.92 0.30 -10.85
C THR A 283 19.74 -0.76 -10.09
N ALA A 284 19.12 -1.83 -9.60
CA ALA A 284 19.75 -2.69 -8.60
C ALA A 284 19.82 -4.18 -8.96
N PHE A 285 19.29 -4.65 -10.08
CA PHE A 285 19.34 -6.07 -10.41
C PHE A 285 20.46 -6.45 -11.38
N VAL A 286 21.17 -7.54 -11.08
CA VAL A 286 22.15 -8.15 -11.99
C VAL A 286 21.87 -9.64 -12.13
N ARG A 287 21.37 -10.06 -13.30
CA ARG A 287 21.04 -11.46 -13.57
C ARG A 287 22.26 -12.37 -13.42
N GLN A 288 22.10 -13.48 -12.72
CA GLN A 288 23.15 -14.47 -12.54
C GLN A 288 23.56 -15.09 -13.89
N GLY A 289 24.88 -15.18 -14.11
CA GLY A 289 25.44 -15.77 -15.33
C GLY A 289 25.45 -14.85 -16.55
N THR A 290 25.13 -13.56 -16.39
CA THR A 290 25.26 -12.55 -17.46
C THR A 290 26.34 -11.51 -17.13
N GLU A 291 26.79 -10.78 -18.16
CA GLU A 291 27.68 -9.63 -17.98
C GLU A 291 26.90 -8.46 -17.37
N GLU A 292 27.43 -7.90 -16.27
CA GLU A 292 26.89 -6.67 -15.67
C GLU A 292 27.05 -5.49 -16.66
N SER A 293 25.99 -4.73 -16.91
CA SER A 293 26.00 -3.63 -17.88
C SER A 293 24.89 -2.64 -17.58
N VAL A 294 24.97 -1.43 -18.13
CA VAL A 294 23.87 -0.44 -18.05
C VAL A 294 23.03 -0.55 -19.32
N GLY A 295 21.73 -0.82 -19.18
CA GLY A 295 20.77 -0.70 -20.27
C GLY A 295 20.54 0.76 -20.64
N ILE A 296 20.81 1.11 -21.90
CA ILE A 296 20.57 2.45 -22.45
C ILE A 296 19.36 2.36 -23.38
N VAL A 297 18.22 2.90 -22.94
CA VAL A 297 16.97 2.85 -23.69
C VAL A 297 17.03 3.77 -24.91
N THR A 298 16.51 3.29 -26.04
CA THR A 298 16.61 3.97 -27.35
C THR A 298 15.27 4.37 -27.97
N ASP A 299 14.16 3.88 -27.44
CA ASP A 299 12.80 4.24 -27.83
C ASP A 299 12.17 5.23 -26.83
N TYR A 300 11.27 6.11 -27.30
CA TYR A 300 10.62 7.16 -26.50
C TYR A 300 11.58 8.12 -25.76
N VAL A 301 12.79 8.30 -26.28
CA VAL A 301 13.86 9.17 -25.74
C VAL A 301 14.40 10.12 -26.81
N SER A 302 15.31 11.02 -26.42
CA SER A 302 16.11 11.81 -27.36
C SER A 302 17.41 11.11 -27.75
N PRO A 303 17.66 10.86 -29.05
CA PRO A 303 18.90 10.23 -29.49
C PRO A 303 20.17 10.97 -29.06
N ALA A 304 20.16 12.32 -29.11
CA ALA A 304 21.34 13.11 -28.78
C ALA A 304 21.68 13.05 -27.29
N LEU A 305 20.66 13.03 -26.42
CA LEU A 305 20.86 12.87 -24.97
C LEU A 305 21.23 11.43 -24.63
N THR A 306 20.62 10.43 -25.28
CA THR A 306 20.97 9.02 -25.13
C THR A 306 22.43 8.76 -25.47
N ASP A 307 22.94 9.29 -26.59
CA ASP A 307 24.36 9.20 -26.96
C ASP A 307 25.28 9.86 -25.93
N TYR A 308 24.81 10.92 -25.28
CA TYR A 308 25.56 11.59 -24.21
C TYR A 308 25.58 10.77 -22.91
N VAL A 309 24.45 10.20 -22.50
CA VAL A 309 24.39 9.30 -21.34
C VAL A 309 25.26 8.06 -21.56
N GLU A 310 25.25 7.49 -22.76
CA GLU A 310 26.15 6.38 -23.12
C GLU A 310 27.63 6.76 -22.95
N ARG A 311 28.01 8.00 -23.34
CA ARG A 311 29.36 8.53 -23.11
C ARG A 311 29.69 8.67 -21.63
N LEU A 312 28.75 9.14 -20.81
CA LEU A 312 28.94 9.23 -19.36
C LEU A 312 29.18 7.84 -18.75
N VAL A 313 28.42 6.82 -19.14
CA VAL A 313 28.65 5.44 -18.68
C VAL A 313 30.06 4.98 -19.04
N ARG A 314 30.50 5.17 -20.29
CA ARG A 314 31.85 4.78 -20.74
C ARG A 314 32.98 5.50 -20.01
N ALA A 315 32.74 6.73 -19.56
CA ALA A 315 33.75 7.56 -18.91
C ALA A 315 33.83 7.34 -17.39
N TYR A 316 32.68 7.11 -16.74
CA TYR A 316 32.56 7.18 -15.28
C TYR A 316 32.26 5.86 -14.59
N LEU A 317 31.82 4.83 -15.33
CA LEU A 317 31.47 3.53 -14.79
C LEU A 317 32.46 2.47 -15.26
N ASP A 318 32.61 1.43 -14.45
CA ASP A 318 33.43 0.25 -14.69
C ASP A 318 32.69 -0.87 -15.44
N ILE A 319 31.45 -0.61 -15.86
CA ILE A 319 30.59 -1.54 -16.62
C ILE A 319 30.18 -0.93 -17.96
N PRO A 320 30.02 -1.75 -19.02
CA PRO A 320 29.72 -1.23 -20.35
C PRO A 320 28.25 -0.79 -20.49
N PRO A 321 27.95 0.20 -21.33
CA PRO A 321 26.58 0.44 -21.76
C PRO A 321 26.14 -0.57 -22.83
N ARG A 322 24.86 -0.92 -22.80
CA ARG A 322 24.20 -1.78 -23.79
C ARG A 322 22.89 -1.11 -24.23
N ARG A 323 22.76 -0.78 -25.51
CA ARG A 323 21.52 -0.22 -26.04
C ARG A 323 20.40 -1.27 -25.99
N THR A 324 19.21 -0.83 -25.60
CA THR A 324 18.02 -1.69 -25.49
C THR A 324 16.77 -0.92 -25.93
N GLN A 325 15.68 -1.65 -26.13
CA GLN A 325 14.35 -1.12 -26.40
C GLN A 325 13.36 -1.71 -25.42
N LEU A 326 12.42 -0.89 -24.94
CA LEU A 326 11.32 -1.35 -24.09
C LEU A 326 10.11 -1.76 -24.93
N GLY A 327 9.96 -1.16 -26.10
CA GLY A 327 8.84 -1.34 -27.02
C GLY A 327 7.63 -0.47 -26.68
N TYR A 328 7.73 0.44 -25.69
CA TYR A 328 6.67 1.35 -25.26
C TYR A 328 7.22 2.52 -24.42
N GLY A 329 6.36 3.49 -24.08
CA GLY A 329 6.69 4.54 -23.11
C GLY A 329 6.85 3.96 -21.71
N GLY A 330 8.03 3.40 -21.44
CA GLY A 330 8.30 2.47 -20.35
C GLY A 330 8.15 2.99 -18.94
N SER A 331 8.40 4.29 -18.77
CA SER A 331 8.54 4.98 -17.49
C SER A 331 8.43 6.50 -17.72
N ASP A 332 8.66 7.31 -16.69
CA ASP A 332 8.37 8.75 -16.69
C ASP A 332 9.14 9.57 -17.76
N HIS A 333 10.28 9.07 -18.26
CA HIS A 333 11.01 9.69 -19.37
C HIS A 333 10.13 9.90 -20.62
N ALA A 334 9.15 9.01 -20.84
CA ALA A 334 8.25 9.07 -21.99
C ALA A 334 7.30 10.26 -21.90
N SER A 335 6.87 10.66 -20.69
CA SER A 335 6.07 11.86 -20.45
C SER A 335 6.81 13.12 -20.87
N TRP A 336 8.09 13.24 -20.50
CA TRP A 336 8.96 14.34 -20.89
C TRP A 336 9.22 14.37 -22.40
N ARG A 337 9.46 13.20 -23.00
CA ARG A 337 9.67 13.11 -24.45
C ARG A 337 8.44 13.54 -25.22
N ARG A 338 7.26 13.10 -24.78
CA ARG A 338 5.94 13.45 -25.34
C ARG A 338 5.67 14.94 -25.21
N ALA A 339 6.03 15.54 -24.07
CA ALA A 339 5.96 16.99 -23.86
C ALA A 339 6.95 17.79 -24.75
N GLY A 340 7.84 17.12 -25.49
CA GLY A 340 8.80 17.77 -26.39
C GLY A 340 10.13 18.15 -25.74
N TYR A 341 10.41 17.63 -24.54
CA TYR A 341 11.70 17.81 -23.86
C TYR A 341 12.69 16.70 -24.20
N GLU A 342 13.97 17.00 -24.00
CA GLU A 342 15.07 16.06 -24.14
C GLU A 342 15.11 15.13 -22.91
N SER A 343 14.72 13.87 -23.08
CA SER A 343 14.78 12.85 -22.02
C SER A 343 15.57 11.62 -22.44
N ALA A 344 16.18 10.96 -21.47
CA ALA A 344 16.88 9.69 -21.61
C ALA A 344 16.54 8.78 -20.43
N PHE A 345 16.79 7.48 -20.60
CA PHE A 345 16.51 6.47 -19.58
C PHE A 345 17.65 5.45 -19.55
N ALA A 346 18.21 5.27 -18.35
CA ALA A 346 19.17 4.23 -18.03
C ALA A 346 18.50 3.24 -17.07
N ILE A 347 18.59 1.96 -17.39
CA ILE A 347 17.97 0.84 -16.66
C ILE A 347 19.06 -0.19 -16.35
N GLU A 348 18.90 -0.97 -15.28
CA GLU A 348 19.84 -1.96 -14.74
C GLU A 348 20.48 -2.94 -15.73
N ALA A 349 19.86 -3.23 -16.89
CA ALA A 349 20.40 -4.16 -17.88
C ALA A 349 19.69 -3.98 -19.24
N PRO A 350 20.13 -4.64 -20.32
CA PRO A 350 19.26 -4.89 -21.47
C PRO A 350 17.90 -5.42 -21.00
N PHE A 351 16.80 -4.97 -21.61
CA PHE A 351 15.46 -5.11 -21.03
C PHE A 351 15.08 -6.57 -20.77
N GLU A 352 15.47 -7.49 -21.65
CA GLU A 352 15.27 -8.92 -21.48
C GLU A 352 16.02 -9.54 -20.30
N LEU A 353 17.02 -8.83 -19.76
CA LEU A 353 17.86 -9.22 -18.63
C LEU A 353 17.42 -8.64 -17.28
N CYS A 354 16.57 -7.60 -17.28
CA CYS A 354 16.03 -6.96 -16.08
C CYS A 354 15.18 -7.92 -15.20
N ASN A 355 14.80 -7.44 -14.03
CA ASN A 355 14.03 -8.14 -12.99
C ASN A 355 12.54 -8.38 -13.33
N LEU A 356 12.23 -8.62 -14.61
CA LEU A 356 10.86 -8.76 -15.15
C LEU A 356 10.01 -9.89 -14.51
N ARG A 357 10.64 -10.79 -13.73
CA ARG A 357 9.96 -11.90 -13.06
C ARG A 357 9.43 -11.53 -11.67
N ARG A 358 10.05 -10.57 -10.98
CA ARG A 358 9.72 -10.23 -9.59
C ARG A 358 9.04 -8.88 -9.45
N ILE A 359 9.28 -7.94 -10.37
CA ILE A 359 8.57 -6.64 -10.39
C ILE A 359 7.06 -6.84 -10.38
N HIS A 360 6.35 -5.90 -9.77
CA HIS A 360 4.89 -5.93 -9.58
C HIS A 360 4.38 -7.16 -8.79
N THR A 361 5.23 -7.75 -7.97
CA THR A 361 4.88 -8.86 -7.07
C THR A 361 5.33 -8.60 -5.63
N THR A 362 4.96 -9.51 -4.72
CA THR A 362 5.45 -9.49 -3.33
C THR A 362 6.93 -9.88 -3.21
N GLN A 363 7.55 -10.41 -4.29
CA GLN A 363 8.92 -10.90 -4.32
C GLN A 363 9.94 -9.85 -4.76
N ASP A 364 9.48 -8.65 -5.14
CA ASP A 364 10.37 -7.52 -5.36
C ASP A 364 10.85 -6.95 -4.02
N VAL A 365 11.89 -7.59 -3.46
CA VAL A 365 12.49 -7.30 -2.15
C VAL A 365 14.00 -7.13 -2.29
N ALA A 366 14.60 -6.29 -1.44
CA ALA A 366 16.03 -5.99 -1.49
C ALA A 366 16.93 -7.20 -1.13
N ASP A 367 16.36 -8.20 -0.43
CA ASP A 367 17.04 -9.46 -0.07
C ASP A 367 16.92 -10.52 -1.18
N ALA A 368 16.29 -10.21 -2.31
CA ALA A 368 16.16 -11.13 -3.41
C ALA A 368 17.55 -11.50 -3.98
N PRO A 369 17.76 -12.75 -4.39
CA PRO A 369 18.97 -13.09 -5.13
C PRO A 369 19.01 -12.23 -6.39
N GLU A 370 20.22 -11.81 -6.80
CA GLU A 370 20.49 -10.91 -7.94
C GLU A 370 20.25 -9.42 -7.66
N PHE A 371 19.64 -9.05 -6.53
CA PHE A 371 19.65 -7.66 -6.06
C PHE A 371 21.06 -7.27 -5.58
N SER A 372 21.59 -6.15 -6.08
CA SER A 372 22.99 -5.76 -6.00
C SER A 372 23.11 -4.27 -5.66
N PHE A 373 23.41 -3.98 -4.39
CA PHE A 373 23.78 -2.63 -3.97
C PHE A 373 25.02 -2.08 -4.70
N PRO A 374 26.08 -2.87 -4.97
CA PRO A 374 27.20 -2.39 -5.80
C PRO A 374 26.76 -1.89 -7.18
N HIS A 375 25.79 -2.56 -7.80
CA HIS A 375 25.22 -2.13 -9.08
C HIS A 375 24.45 -0.81 -8.94
N LEU A 376 23.60 -0.69 -7.91
CA LEU A 376 22.91 0.55 -7.56
C LEU A 376 23.89 1.73 -7.39
N LEU A 377 25.03 1.52 -6.71
CA LEU A 377 26.04 2.57 -6.53
C LEU A 377 26.67 3.03 -7.86
N ARG A 378 26.66 2.21 -8.92
CA ARG A 378 27.10 2.65 -10.26
C ARG A 378 26.09 3.60 -10.90
N PHE A 379 24.80 3.38 -10.68
CA PHE A 379 23.76 4.33 -11.08
C PHE A 379 23.78 5.61 -10.25
N VAL A 380 24.22 5.56 -8.99
CA VAL A 380 24.52 6.76 -8.18
C VAL A 380 25.60 7.58 -8.88
N ARG A 381 26.72 6.94 -9.26
CA ARG A 381 27.81 7.61 -9.99
C ARG A 381 27.35 8.19 -11.33
N LEU A 382 26.52 7.46 -12.07
CA LEU A 382 25.93 7.94 -13.32
C LEU A 382 25.07 9.19 -13.10
N SER A 383 24.21 9.17 -12.08
CA SER A 383 23.33 10.29 -11.73
C SER A 383 24.13 11.53 -11.31
N MET A 384 25.19 11.35 -10.52
CA MET A 384 26.14 12.41 -10.16
C MET A 384 26.85 12.97 -11.38
N ALA A 385 27.40 12.11 -12.25
CA ALA A 385 28.09 12.53 -13.47
C ALA A 385 27.18 13.33 -14.40
N PHE A 386 25.93 12.89 -14.56
CA PHE A 386 24.93 13.55 -15.39
C PHE A 386 24.65 14.99 -14.94
N VAL A 387 24.39 15.20 -13.65
CA VAL A 387 24.10 16.55 -13.15
C VAL A 387 25.34 17.44 -13.17
N VAL A 388 26.49 16.95 -12.71
CA VAL A 388 27.72 17.75 -12.65
C VAL A 388 28.18 18.20 -14.03
N GLU A 389 28.20 17.30 -15.01
CA GLU A 389 28.66 17.63 -16.36
C GLU A 389 27.72 18.59 -17.09
N LEU A 390 26.40 18.46 -16.89
CA LEU A 390 25.43 19.32 -17.57
C LEU A 390 25.17 20.64 -16.83
N SER A 391 25.49 20.73 -15.53
CA SER A 391 25.22 21.90 -14.71
C SER A 391 26.41 22.83 -14.46
N VAL A 392 27.63 22.48 -14.86
CA VAL A 392 28.85 23.27 -14.61
C VAL A 392 29.48 23.68 -15.94
N ARG A 393 29.89 24.95 -16.09
CA ARG A 393 30.37 25.46 -17.39
C ARG A 393 31.85 25.27 -17.59
N SER A 394 32.68 25.54 -16.57
CA SER A 394 34.15 25.30 -16.56
C SER A 394 34.79 26.25 -15.56
N ARG A 395 34.93 25.84 -14.29
CA ARG A 395 35.97 26.24 -13.31
C ARG A 395 35.55 25.76 -11.92
N LEU A 396 35.95 24.55 -11.56
CA LEU A 396 36.15 24.22 -10.15
C LEU A 396 37.52 24.82 -9.78
N GLN A 397 37.54 26.06 -9.30
CA GLN A 397 38.68 26.48 -8.47
C GLN A 397 38.55 25.72 -7.15
N PRO A 398 39.58 24.98 -6.71
CA PRO A 398 39.59 24.44 -5.36
C PRO A 398 39.54 25.60 -4.37
N VAL A 399 38.60 25.56 -3.43
CA VAL A 399 38.42 26.58 -2.36
C VAL A 399 39.57 26.56 -1.32
N LEU A 400 40.73 25.95 -1.62
CA LEU A 400 41.84 25.79 -0.67
C LEU A 400 43.24 26.00 -1.29
N ALA A 401 43.46 27.12 -1.98
CA ALA A 401 44.82 27.48 -2.45
C ALA A 401 45.26 28.93 -2.18
N ASP A 402 44.47 29.78 -1.52
CA ASP A 402 44.87 31.15 -1.15
C ASP A 402 45.27 31.30 0.33
N ILE A 403 46.02 30.33 0.86
CA ILE A 403 46.91 30.56 2.00
C ILE A 403 48.32 30.19 1.55
N LYS A 404 49.04 31.18 1.00
CA LYS A 404 50.50 31.09 0.87
C LYS A 404 51.12 31.20 2.28
N PRO A 405 51.98 30.27 2.70
CA PRO A 405 52.88 30.52 3.82
C PRO A 405 54.03 31.40 3.32
N GLY A 406 53.98 32.69 3.62
CA GLY A 406 55.11 33.60 3.44
C GLY A 406 56.02 33.54 4.67
N LEU A 407 57.08 32.75 4.60
CA LEU A 407 58.22 32.86 5.51
C LEU A 407 59.21 33.89 4.97
N GLU A 408 59.52 34.85 5.86
CA GLU A 408 60.78 35.58 6.04
C GLU A 408 61.26 36.56 4.96
N GLU A 409 61.18 37.86 5.30
CA GLU A 409 62.35 38.75 5.29
C GLU A 409 62.16 39.90 6.30
N GLN A 410 63.29 40.48 6.71
CA GLN A 410 63.61 40.97 8.05
C GLN A 410 63.42 42.49 8.30
N ARG A 411 63.37 42.84 9.62
CA ARG A 411 63.80 44.10 10.28
C ARG A 411 62.95 45.36 9.96
N GLU A 412 62.59 46.25 10.89
CA GLU A 412 63.24 46.69 12.13
C GLU A 412 62.24 47.50 13.01
N MET A 413 62.32 47.30 14.33
CA MET A 413 62.31 48.33 15.39
C MET A 413 61.06 49.19 15.68
N SER A 414 60.32 48.85 16.74
CA SER A 414 60.33 49.59 18.03
C SER A 414 59.21 49.12 18.98
N SER A 415 59.61 48.61 20.15
CA SER A 415 58.82 48.30 21.36
C SER A 415 58.90 49.50 22.34
N PRO A 416 58.36 49.50 23.59
CA PRO A 416 57.51 48.53 24.29
C PRO A 416 56.37 49.15 25.15
N GLN A 417 55.51 48.29 25.72
CA GLN A 417 54.95 48.32 27.11
C GLN A 417 53.65 47.46 27.13
N LEU A 418 53.30 46.64 28.12
CA LEU A 418 53.96 45.85 29.17
C LEU A 418 52.79 45.05 29.83
N LEU A 419 53.05 43.80 30.23
CA LEU A 419 52.33 42.94 31.20
C LEU A 419 51.09 42.11 30.75
N GLN A 420 51.24 40.79 30.92
CA GLN A 420 50.25 39.69 30.85
C GLN A 420 49.60 39.42 32.25
N PRO A 421 48.94 38.26 32.58
CA PRO A 421 48.05 37.32 31.85
C PRO A 421 46.74 36.88 32.63
N PHE A 422 45.91 36.05 31.98
CA PHE A 422 45.02 34.95 32.48
C PHE A 422 43.47 35.07 32.57
N HIS A 423 42.81 34.13 31.83
CA HIS A 423 41.53 33.35 32.03
C HIS A 423 40.20 34.09 32.34
N THR A 424 38.98 33.73 31.88
CA THR A 424 38.30 32.55 31.27
C THR A 424 36.89 32.97 30.75
N GLU A 425 36.36 32.30 29.71
CA GLU A 425 34.96 31.82 29.46
C GLU A 425 33.75 32.47 30.21
N VAL A 426 32.49 32.67 29.73
CA VAL A 426 31.60 32.30 28.61
C VAL A 426 30.48 33.37 28.64
N THR A 427 30.01 34.03 27.57
CA THR A 427 28.83 33.67 26.76
C THR A 427 28.55 34.85 25.83
N GLY A 428 28.43 34.58 24.54
CA GLY A 428 28.24 35.58 23.50
C GLY A 428 26.77 35.83 23.18
N SER A 429 26.36 37.10 23.20
CA SER A 429 25.29 37.61 22.37
C SER A 429 25.44 39.13 22.21
N MET A 430 25.99 39.57 21.08
CA MET A 430 25.72 40.90 20.53
C MET A 430 25.61 40.85 19.01
N LEU A 431 24.44 41.26 18.52
CA LEU A 431 24.18 41.70 17.15
C LEU A 431 24.72 43.14 16.99
N PRO A 432 25.22 43.52 15.81
CA PRO A 432 25.73 44.87 15.57
C PRO A 432 24.59 45.88 15.44
N ILE A 433 24.70 46.92 16.25
CA ILE A 433 23.97 48.19 16.20
C ILE A 433 24.42 48.92 14.95
N HIS A 434 23.49 49.37 14.08
CA HIS A 434 23.53 50.67 13.39
C HIS A 434 22.27 50.86 12.52
N ALA A 435 21.26 51.55 13.06
CA ALA A 435 20.28 52.31 12.28
C ALA A 435 19.63 53.38 13.19
N ASN A 436 19.58 54.63 12.71
CA ASN A 436 18.93 55.76 13.40
C ASN A 436 17.40 55.62 13.30
N TYR A 437 16.75 55.27 14.40
CA TYR A 437 15.29 55.21 14.47
C TYR A 437 14.67 56.58 14.76
N SER A 438 13.53 56.86 14.14
CA SER A 438 12.75 58.06 14.41
C SER A 438 11.99 57.94 15.75
N ARG A 439 11.67 59.07 16.38
CA ARG A 439 10.99 59.11 17.70
C ARG A 439 9.62 58.40 17.69
N ALA A 440 8.98 58.28 16.52
CA ALA A 440 7.73 57.57 16.33
C ALA A 440 7.90 56.03 16.32
N GLU A 441 9.01 55.53 15.78
CA GLU A 441 9.32 54.09 15.77
C GLU A 441 9.73 53.59 17.16
N ILE A 442 10.42 54.42 17.95
CA ILE A 442 10.75 54.11 19.35
C ILE A 442 9.48 54.00 20.21
N MET A 443 8.47 54.86 19.98
CA MET A 443 7.19 54.76 20.69
C MET A 443 6.38 53.53 20.28
N PHE A 444 6.43 53.11 19.01
CA PHE A 444 5.80 51.87 18.55
C PHE A 444 6.44 50.63 19.19
N TRP A 445 7.78 50.62 19.34
CA TRP A 445 8.50 49.56 20.04
C TRP A 445 8.19 49.49 21.54
N HIS A 446 8.05 50.64 22.23
CA HIS A 446 7.63 50.68 23.63
C HIS A 446 6.19 50.17 23.84
N MET A 447 5.30 50.44 22.89
CA MET A 447 3.91 49.97 22.92
C MET A 447 3.81 48.46 22.67
N LEU A 448 4.67 47.88 21.82
CA LEU A 448 4.75 46.44 21.61
C LEU A 448 5.32 45.70 22.83
N GLN A 449 6.33 46.27 23.51
CA GLN A 449 6.90 45.65 24.73
C GLN A 449 5.89 45.63 25.89
N GLN A 450 5.03 46.64 26.04
CA GLN A 450 3.99 46.65 27.09
C GLN A 450 2.88 45.61 26.86
N GLN A 451 2.59 45.22 25.61
CA GLN A 451 1.60 44.17 25.33
C GLN A 451 2.13 42.75 25.52
N VAL A 452 3.44 42.54 25.38
CA VAL A 452 4.08 41.22 25.57
C VAL A 452 4.43 40.94 27.03
N ALA A 453 4.76 41.98 27.83
CA ALA A 453 5.06 41.85 29.25
C ALA A 453 3.84 41.46 30.12
N HIS A 454 2.61 41.71 29.66
CA HIS A 454 1.39 41.39 30.41
C HIS A 454 0.89 39.95 30.24
N ARG A 455 1.54 39.12 29.40
CA ARG A 455 1.20 37.70 29.21
C ARG A 455 2.16 36.70 29.88
N TYR A 456 3.31 37.15 30.36
CA TYR A 456 4.34 36.24 30.90
C TYR A 456 4.60 36.33 32.42
N TYR A 457 3.87 37.18 33.15
CA TYR A 457 3.99 37.28 34.62
C TYR A 457 2.65 37.11 35.34
N LYS A 458 2.07 35.90 35.25
CA LYS A 458 1.07 35.48 36.24
C LYS A 458 1.07 33.97 36.48
N LYS A 459 2.08 33.49 37.21
CA LYS A 459 1.98 32.38 38.19
C LYS A 459 3.36 32.14 38.80
N VAL A 460 3.57 32.62 40.04
CA VAL A 460 4.17 31.91 41.19
C VAL A 460 4.15 32.92 42.34
N GLU A 461 3.32 32.69 43.35
CA GLU A 461 3.52 33.19 44.72
C GLU A 461 2.72 32.31 45.71
N GLN A 462 3.36 31.99 46.83
CA GLN A 462 2.95 31.23 48.04
C GLN A 462 3.53 32.01 49.25
N PRO A 463 3.20 31.74 50.53
CA PRO A 463 1.95 31.26 51.17
C PRO A 463 1.56 32.06 52.47
N ASP A 464 0.53 31.57 53.19
CA ASP A 464 0.16 31.73 54.62
C ASP A 464 -0.39 33.05 55.21
N TYR A 465 -1.64 33.03 55.72
CA TYR A 465 -2.02 33.03 57.16
C TYR A 465 -3.55 33.18 57.38
N ASP A 466 -4.11 32.24 58.15
CA ASP A 466 -5.22 32.26 59.13
C ASP A 466 -6.58 33.01 58.95
N ALA A 467 -7.62 32.24 59.37
CA ALA A 467 -8.77 32.61 60.22
C ALA A 467 -10.18 32.88 59.62
N GLU A 468 -11.05 31.90 59.90
CA GLU A 468 -12.43 31.96 60.44
C GLU A 468 -13.69 32.27 59.57
N ARG A 469 -14.61 31.26 59.60
CA ARG A 469 -16.10 31.27 59.72
C ARG A 469 -16.93 32.09 58.70
N LYS A 470 -18.08 31.64 58.19
CA LYS A 470 -19.05 30.55 58.49
C LYS A 470 -20.09 30.51 57.35
N ASP A 471 -20.66 29.33 57.11
CA ASP A 471 -22.00 29.00 56.54
C ASP A 471 -22.33 29.58 55.12
N GLU A 472 -22.92 28.87 54.15
CA GLU A 472 -23.93 27.83 54.21
C GLU A 472 -24.01 27.08 52.85
N GLN A 473 -24.63 25.91 52.90
CA GLN A 473 -24.70 24.85 51.88
C GLN A 473 -25.34 25.26 50.55
N VAL A 474 -24.91 24.58 49.46
CA VAL A 474 -25.76 23.77 48.56
C VAL A 474 -24.85 23.12 47.49
N ALA A 475 -24.85 21.78 47.46
CA ALA A 475 -24.19 20.96 46.43
C ALA A 475 -25.08 20.89 45.17
N PRO A 476 -24.53 20.67 43.95
CA PRO A 476 -24.06 19.32 43.60
C PRO A 476 -22.79 19.23 42.72
N ARG A 477 -22.08 18.11 42.94
CA ARG A 477 -21.16 17.36 42.06
C ARG A 477 -19.91 18.06 41.50
N PRO A 478 -18.70 17.72 41.98
CA PRO A 478 -17.47 18.14 41.35
C PRO A 478 -17.22 17.38 40.05
N GLN A 479 -16.87 18.15 39.02
CA GLN A 479 -15.93 17.71 38.00
C GLN A 479 -14.59 17.42 38.69
N VAL A 480 -13.97 16.28 38.38
CA VAL A 480 -12.62 15.97 38.82
C VAL A 480 -11.67 16.18 37.64
N GLU A 481 -10.70 17.05 37.90
CA GLU A 481 -9.57 17.38 37.04
C GLU A 481 -8.66 16.18 36.76
N SER A 482 -8.01 16.32 35.59
CA SER A 482 -6.77 15.72 35.13
C SER A 482 -5.90 14.96 36.15
N VAL A 483 -5.61 13.70 35.81
CA VAL A 483 -4.35 13.03 36.16
C VAL A 483 -3.53 12.91 34.88
N SER A 484 -2.26 13.28 35.01
CA SER A 484 -1.16 13.28 34.04
C SER A 484 -1.08 12.08 33.10
N GLU A 485 -0.81 12.36 31.83
CA GLU A 485 -0.48 11.42 30.75
C GLU A 485 0.76 10.57 31.09
N ALA A 486 0.58 9.25 31.00
CA ALA A 486 1.61 8.23 30.89
C ALA A 486 1.79 7.86 29.40
N PRO A 487 2.95 7.32 28.97
CA PRO A 487 3.28 7.15 27.55
C PRO A 487 2.36 6.17 26.83
N ASP A 488 2.08 6.50 25.57
CA ASP A 488 1.15 5.84 24.63
C ASP A 488 1.28 4.31 24.59
N VAL A 489 0.23 3.64 25.05
CA VAL A 489 -0.06 2.22 24.80
C VAL A 489 -0.86 2.15 23.48
N PRO A 490 -0.56 1.23 22.54
CA PRO A 490 -1.31 1.11 21.30
C PRO A 490 -2.77 0.75 21.57
N ASN A 491 -3.68 1.53 20.99
CA ASN A 491 -5.12 1.29 20.99
C ASN A 491 -5.41 -0.16 20.55
N PRO A 492 -6.12 -0.99 21.34
CA PRO A 492 -6.50 -2.31 20.88
C PRO A 492 -7.44 -2.16 19.69
N GLY A 493 -7.21 -2.94 18.64
CA GLY A 493 -8.05 -2.91 17.45
C GLY A 493 -9.50 -3.24 17.79
N LEU A 494 -10.40 -2.87 16.88
CA LEU A 494 -11.87 -2.94 16.96
C LEU A 494 -12.49 -4.30 17.38
N HIS A 495 -11.69 -5.33 17.64
CA HIS A 495 -12.08 -6.68 18.02
C HIS A 495 -12.23 -6.90 19.53
N ASP A 496 -11.72 -6.00 20.39
CA ASP A 496 -11.91 -6.07 21.85
C ASP A 496 -13.13 -5.24 22.35
N THR A 497 -13.90 -4.58 21.47
CA THR A 497 -15.06 -3.73 21.85
C THR A 497 -16.41 -4.45 21.81
N VAL A 498 -16.48 -5.70 21.34
CA VAL A 498 -17.75 -6.45 21.26
C VAL A 498 -17.76 -7.58 22.29
N GLY A 499 -18.06 -7.25 23.54
CA GLY A 499 -18.39 -8.23 24.56
C GLY A 499 -18.12 -7.78 26.01
N TRP A 500 -19.19 -7.32 26.68
CA TRP A 500 -19.30 -7.16 28.15
C TRP A 500 -18.43 -6.07 28.82
N ALA A 501 -18.76 -4.80 28.58
CA ALA A 501 -18.36 -3.67 29.42
C ALA A 501 -19.41 -3.29 30.49
N ALA A 502 -20.23 -4.24 30.94
CA ALA A 502 -21.13 -4.05 32.07
C ALA A 502 -21.03 -5.29 32.97
N VAL A 503 -20.95 -5.09 34.29
CA VAL A 503 -20.83 -6.11 35.36
C VAL A 503 -19.41 -6.50 35.80
N ALA A 504 -18.49 -5.54 35.93
CA ALA A 504 -17.35 -5.73 36.85
C ALA A 504 -17.01 -4.43 37.57
N ALA A 505 -17.86 -4.05 38.53
CA ALA A 505 -17.52 -3.07 39.54
C ALA A 505 -17.60 -3.73 40.92
N ARG A 506 -16.54 -3.54 41.70
CA ARG A 506 -16.25 -4.03 43.07
C ARG A 506 -15.58 -5.40 43.13
N GLU A 507 -14.26 -5.36 43.38
CA GLU A 507 -13.69 -5.97 44.58
C GLU A 507 -12.34 -5.30 44.89
N GLY A 508 -12.12 -5.03 46.18
CA GLY A 508 -11.05 -4.19 46.70
C GLY A 508 -9.69 -4.89 46.79
N ARG A 509 -8.64 -4.05 46.89
CA ARG A 509 -7.27 -4.47 47.23
C ARG A 509 -7.26 -5.25 48.55
N VAL A 510 -6.62 -6.43 48.52
CA VAL A 510 -6.06 -7.08 49.70
C VAL A 510 -4.63 -7.47 49.35
N ASP A 511 -3.67 -6.89 50.07
CA ASP A 511 -2.26 -7.29 50.06
C ASP A 511 -2.11 -8.60 50.87
N VAL A 512 -1.42 -9.61 50.31
CA VAL A 512 -1.02 -10.81 51.06
C VAL A 512 0.43 -11.20 50.75
N HIS A 513 1.12 -11.56 51.83
CA HIS A 513 2.54 -11.91 52.02
C HIS A 513 3.02 -13.14 51.20
N PRO A 514 4.34 -13.31 50.96
CA PRO A 514 4.87 -14.33 50.07
C PRO A 514 5.26 -15.62 50.82
N GLU A 515 4.31 -16.49 51.17
CA GLU A 515 4.63 -17.88 51.60
C GLU A 515 3.67 -19.00 51.11
N ASP A 516 2.65 -18.72 50.29
CA ASP A 516 1.72 -19.76 49.79
C ASP A 516 1.91 -20.10 48.30
N THR A 517 3.12 -20.48 47.87
CA THR A 517 3.42 -20.75 46.45
C THR A 517 3.23 -22.19 45.96
N GLU A 518 2.84 -23.17 46.79
CA GLU A 518 2.80 -24.57 46.33
C GLU A 518 1.41 -25.19 46.07
N ALA A 519 0.29 -24.47 46.25
CA ALA A 519 -1.05 -25.08 46.08
C ALA A 519 -1.95 -24.47 44.98
N ARG A 520 -1.45 -23.54 44.14
CA ARG A 520 -2.27 -22.92 43.06
C ARG A 520 -1.62 -22.89 41.68
N ALA A 521 -0.64 -23.75 41.41
CA ALA A 521 0.04 -23.83 40.12
C ALA A 521 -0.71 -24.65 39.05
N ALA A 522 -2.01 -24.42 38.84
CA ALA A 522 -2.78 -25.17 37.83
C ALA A 522 -3.58 -24.34 36.81
N LEU A 523 -3.75 -23.02 36.96
CA LEU A 523 -4.65 -22.27 36.06
C LEU A 523 -4.23 -20.82 35.79
N THR A 524 -2.96 -20.54 35.50
CA THR A 524 -2.56 -19.30 34.80
C THR A 524 -1.32 -19.51 33.95
N MET A 525 -1.32 -18.84 32.80
CA MET A 525 -0.39 -18.96 31.68
C MET A 525 1.09 -18.98 32.07
N HIS A 526 1.81 -20.02 31.63
CA HIS A 526 3.26 -19.93 31.47
C HIS A 526 3.52 -19.09 30.21
N LEU A 527 3.93 -17.84 30.37
CA LEU A 527 4.53 -17.06 29.28
C LEU A 527 5.89 -17.70 28.97
N SER A 528 6.07 -18.18 27.74
CA SER A 528 7.38 -18.67 27.30
C SER A 528 8.34 -17.47 27.10
N PRO A 529 9.64 -17.60 27.39
CA PRO A 529 10.59 -16.47 27.31
C PRO A 529 10.96 -16.04 25.88
N HIS A 530 10.42 -16.68 24.84
CA HIS A 530 10.80 -16.39 23.46
C HIS A 530 10.11 -15.14 22.92
N GLU A 531 10.88 -14.08 22.66
CA GLU A 531 10.47 -12.80 22.02
C GLU A 531 9.67 -12.98 20.71
N ALA A 532 9.86 -14.09 20.01
CA ALA A 532 9.16 -14.41 18.76
C ALA A 532 7.63 -14.49 18.90
N TRP A 533 7.10 -14.75 20.11
CA TRP A 533 5.67 -14.93 20.34
C TRP A 533 4.91 -13.62 20.60
N ASN A 534 5.61 -12.50 20.79
CA ASN A 534 5.03 -11.19 21.07
C ASN A 534 5.06 -10.22 19.86
N GLN A 535 5.58 -10.65 18.71
CA GLN A 535 5.58 -9.87 17.47
C GLN A 535 4.25 -10.03 16.71
N PRO A 536 3.81 -9.04 15.90
CA PRO A 536 2.68 -9.21 14.98
C PRO A 536 2.93 -10.40 14.07
N TRP A 537 1.92 -11.26 13.86
CA TRP A 537 2.08 -12.48 13.09
C TRP A 537 2.48 -12.15 11.64
N GLN A 538 3.69 -12.56 11.24
CA GLN A 538 4.16 -12.54 9.85
C GLN A 538 3.84 -13.89 9.19
N PHE A 539 3.38 -13.85 7.93
CA PHE A 539 3.15 -15.07 7.15
C PHE A 539 4.50 -15.75 6.91
N ASP A 540 4.66 -16.99 7.37
CA ASP A 540 5.79 -17.82 6.99
C ASP A 540 5.69 -18.13 5.48
N GLU A 541 6.69 -17.69 4.72
CA GLU A 541 6.78 -17.75 3.25
C GLU A 541 6.67 -19.18 2.69
N ASN A 542 6.76 -20.19 3.55
CA ASN A 542 6.81 -21.61 3.18
C ASN A 542 5.45 -22.29 2.93
N LEU A 543 4.31 -21.62 3.19
CA LEU A 543 2.97 -22.24 3.12
C LEU A 543 2.13 -21.86 1.89
N GLY A 544 2.70 -21.08 0.96
CA GLY A 544 2.08 -20.78 -0.34
C GLY A 544 2.11 -21.97 -1.29
N ALA A 545 1.09 -22.09 -2.16
CA ALA A 545 0.93 -23.19 -3.12
C ALA A 545 2.01 -23.26 -4.24
N GLY A 546 3.10 -22.52 -4.12
CA GLY A 546 4.20 -22.43 -5.07
C GLY A 546 5.60 -22.56 -4.45
N SER A 547 5.73 -23.05 -3.22
CA SER A 547 7.06 -23.33 -2.67
C SER A 547 7.70 -24.50 -3.44
N ALA A 548 8.67 -24.18 -4.29
CA ALA A 548 9.61 -25.14 -4.89
C ALA A 548 10.73 -25.53 -3.91
N GLN A 549 10.44 -25.51 -2.61
CA GLN A 549 11.24 -26.19 -1.59
C GLN A 549 10.54 -27.52 -1.30
N PRO A 550 11.26 -28.66 -1.21
CA PRO A 550 10.66 -29.86 -0.66
C PRO A 550 10.11 -29.49 0.71
N ILE A 551 8.83 -29.82 0.96
CA ILE A 551 8.15 -29.66 2.24
C ILE A 551 9.17 -29.94 3.35
N ILE A 552 9.68 -28.92 4.03
CA ILE A 552 10.62 -29.12 5.12
C ILE A 552 9.89 -30.01 6.13
N PRO A 553 10.39 -31.22 6.42
CA PRO A 553 9.84 -32.03 7.48
C PRO A 553 10.28 -31.35 8.78
N ILE A 554 9.47 -30.43 9.31
CA ILE A 554 9.68 -29.95 10.66
C ILE A 554 9.44 -31.14 11.58
N ALA A 555 10.50 -31.46 12.32
CA ALA A 555 10.68 -32.60 13.20
C ALA A 555 9.45 -32.87 14.08
N GLY A 556 9.02 -34.13 14.10
CA GLY A 556 8.01 -34.62 15.05
C GLY A 556 7.17 -35.83 14.62
N LEU A 557 7.20 -36.26 13.35
CA LEU A 557 6.51 -37.49 12.94
C LEU A 557 7.37 -38.24 11.91
N SER A 558 8.08 -39.26 12.40
CA SER A 558 9.03 -40.06 11.63
C SER A 558 8.43 -40.61 10.33
N GLU A 559 9.24 -40.66 9.27
CA GLU A 559 8.95 -41.38 8.02
C GLU A 559 8.48 -42.83 8.27
N GLU A 560 8.84 -43.38 9.43
CA GLU A 560 8.46 -44.68 9.99
C GLU A 560 6.93 -44.91 10.09
N LYS A 561 6.13 -43.91 10.52
CA LYS A 561 4.66 -44.05 10.60
C LYS A 561 3.98 -44.15 9.23
N THR A 562 4.62 -43.62 8.18
CA THR A 562 4.05 -43.65 6.81
C THR A 562 4.47 -44.88 6.01
N ALA A 563 5.53 -45.59 6.43
CA ALA A 563 6.07 -46.77 5.75
C ALA A 563 5.07 -47.95 5.77
N ASN A 564 4.32 -48.12 6.85
CA ASN A 564 3.39 -49.26 7.06
C ASN A 564 1.93 -49.02 6.60
N LEU A 565 1.63 -47.89 5.95
CA LEU A 565 0.26 -47.55 5.51
C LEU A 565 -0.02 -47.96 4.06
N ASN A 566 -1.16 -48.62 3.83
CA ASN A 566 -1.63 -48.99 2.49
C ASN A 566 -1.89 -47.76 1.62
N ARG A 567 -1.83 -47.91 0.27
CA ARG A 567 -1.96 -46.79 -0.70
C ARG A 567 -3.17 -45.87 -0.45
N VAL A 568 -4.30 -46.43 -0.05
CA VAL A 568 -5.53 -45.66 0.26
C VAL A 568 -5.39 -44.88 1.56
N GLN A 569 -4.79 -45.48 2.60
CA GLN A 569 -4.54 -44.82 3.89
C GLN A 569 -3.52 -43.68 3.73
N ARG A 570 -2.46 -43.90 2.92
CA ARG A 570 -1.45 -42.86 2.62
C ARG A 570 -2.05 -41.69 1.83
N ARG A 571 -2.94 -41.96 0.86
CA ARG A 571 -3.70 -40.89 0.14
C ARG A 571 -4.63 -40.13 1.09
N ARG A 572 -5.37 -40.81 1.96
CA ARG A 572 -6.26 -40.18 2.96
C ARG A 572 -5.47 -39.31 3.95
N TYR A 573 -4.30 -39.79 4.40
CA TYR A 573 -3.41 -39.03 5.29
C TYR A 573 -2.87 -37.76 4.62
N ARG A 574 -2.36 -37.86 3.38
CA ARG A 574 -1.90 -36.67 2.62
C ARG A 574 -3.03 -35.68 2.34
N ALA A 575 -4.21 -36.16 1.96
CA ALA A 575 -5.37 -35.31 1.74
C ALA A 575 -5.79 -34.60 3.03
N ARG A 576 -5.82 -35.29 4.18
CA ARG A 576 -6.10 -34.71 5.49
C ARG A 576 -5.08 -33.63 5.88
N MET A 577 -3.79 -33.89 5.66
CA MET A 577 -2.72 -32.92 5.95
C MET A 577 -2.75 -31.71 5.01
N PHE A 578 -3.01 -31.91 3.72
CA PHE A 578 -3.21 -30.83 2.76
C PHE A 578 -4.42 -29.97 3.16
N MET A 579 -5.53 -30.59 3.54
CA MET A 579 -6.73 -29.88 3.98
C MET A 579 -6.47 -29.06 5.25
N LEU A 580 -5.80 -29.60 6.27
CA LEU A 580 -5.57 -28.91 7.54
C LEU A 580 -4.51 -27.80 7.46
N ARG A 581 -3.46 -27.99 6.64
CA ARG A 581 -2.29 -27.11 6.61
C ARG A 581 -2.35 -26.01 5.55
N ASN A 582 -3.20 -26.16 4.53
CA ASN A 582 -3.35 -25.15 3.48
C ASN A 582 -4.37 -24.06 3.89
N VAL A 583 -3.91 -22.81 3.90
CA VAL A 583 -4.69 -21.63 4.32
C VAL A 583 -5.74 -21.22 3.28
N PHE A 584 -5.60 -21.63 2.01
CA PHE A 584 -6.55 -21.28 0.95
C PHE A 584 -7.80 -22.15 0.92
N VAL A 585 -7.78 -23.31 1.58
CA VAL A 585 -8.91 -24.26 1.56
C VAL A 585 -10.16 -23.71 2.29
N PRO A 586 -10.09 -23.13 3.51
CA PRO A 586 -11.24 -22.49 4.16
C PRO A 586 -11.78 -21.32 3.36
N LEU A 587 -10.86 -20.49 2.84
CA LEU A 587 -11.20 -19.33 2.03
C LEU A 587 -12.01 -19.74 0.80
N LEU A 588 -11.57 -20.79 0.10
CA LEU A 588 -12.29 -21.34 -1.04
C LEU A 588 -13.66 -21.89 -0.65
N CYS A 589 -13.75 -22.65 0.44
CA CYS A 589 -15.02 -23.19 0.93
C CYS A 589 -16.00 -22.08 1.31
N ARG A 590 -15.56 -21.01 1.98
CA ARG A 590 -16.41 -19.87 2.34
C ARG A 590 -16.83 -19.05 1.13
N ALA A 591 -15.92 -18.82 0.18
CA ALA A 591 -16.25 -18.15 -1.09
C ALA A 591 -17.29 -18.94 -1.90
N LEU A 592 -17.15 -20.27 -1.95
CA LEU A 592 -18.16 -21.16 -2.54
C LEU A 592 -19.50 -21.04 -1.79
N ASN A 593 -19.48 -20.99 -0.45
CA ASN A 593 -20.70 -20.84 0.35
C ASN A 593 -21.42 -19.53 0.04
N VAL A 594 -20.71 -18.40 -0.09
CA VAL A 594 -21.32 -17.11 -0.47
C VAL A 594 -22.07 -17.21 -1.80
N GLY A 595 -21.47 -17.89 -2.79
CA GLY A 595 -22.11 -18.14 -4.08
C GLY A 595 -23.38 -18.99 -3.96
N VAL A 596 -23.32 -20.06 -3.17
CA VAL A 596 -24.48 -20.95 -2.90
C VAL A 596 -25.60 -20.20 -2.17
N LEU A 597 -25.27 -19.42 -1.15
CA LEU A 597 -26.23 -18.62 -0.38
C LEU A 597 -26.93 -17.56 -1.24
N SER A 598 -26.17 -16.92 -2.15
CA SER A 598 -26.74 -15.96 -3.11
C SER A 598 -27.67 -16.64 -4.12
N ALA A 599 -27.32 -17.85 -4.58
CA ALA A 599 -28.19 -18.66 -5.43
C ALA A 599 -29.47 -19.09 -4.69
N THR A 600 -29.37 -19.48 -3.41
CA THR A 600 -30.51 -19.81 -2.56
C THR A 600 -31.46 -18.63 -2.41
N LEU A 601 -30.95 -17.42 -2.16
CA LEU A 601 -31.75 -16.21 -2.10
C LEU A 601 -32.48 -15.96 -3.43
N GLY A 602 -31.76 -16.06 -4.56
CA GLY A 602 -32.34 -15.86 -5.88
C GLY A 602 -33.44 -16.87 -6.22
N ILE A 603 -33.23 -18.14 -5.89
CA ILE A 603 -34.24 -19.21 -6.08
C ILE A 603 -35.44 -18.98 -5.15
N GLY A 604 -35.21 -18.63 -3.88
CA GLY A 604 -36.27 -18.34 -2.91
C GLY A 604 -37.16 -17.17 -3.35
N VAL A 605 -36.56 -16.05 -3.78
CA VAL A 605 -37.29 -14.90 -4.34
C VAL A 605 -38.09 -15.30 -5.57
N ARG A 606 -37.45 -15.97 -6.54
CA ARG A 606 -38.13 -16.40 -7.78
C ARG A 606 -39.31 -17.32 -7.50
N LEU A 607 -39.14 -18.28 -6.60
CA LEU A 607 -40.19 -19.20 -6.18
C LEU A 607 -41.32 -18.45 -5.47
N ARG A 608 -41.03 -17.52 -4.58
CA ARG A 608 -42.03 -16.69 -3.89
C ARG A 608 -42.81 -15.81 -4.88
N THR A 609 -42.13 -15.16 -5.82
CA THR A 609 -42.79 -14.33 -6.86
C THR A 609 -43.72 -15.17 -7.74
N GLN A 610 -43.30 -16.37 -8.15
CA GLN A 610 -44.18 -17.27 -8.90
C GLN A 610 -45.41 -17.70 -8.09
N LEU A 611 -45.28 -17.92 -6.78
CA LEU A 611 -46.40 -18.29 -5.93
C LEU A 611 -47.39 -17.13 -5.72
N VAL A 612 -46.89 -15.90 -5.55
CA VAL A 612 -47.72 -14.68 -5.44
C VAL A 612 -48.47 -14.42 -6.75
N ASN A 613 -47.77 -14.46 -7.89
CA ASN A 613 -48.38 -14.18 -9.19
C ASN A 613 -49.48 -15.18 -9.58
N ASN A 614 -49.45 -16.39 -9.01
CA ASN A 614 -50.44 -17.43 -9.25
C ASN A 614 -51.47 -17.57 -8.11
N ASN A 615 -51.54 -16.59 -7.17
CA ASN A 615 -52.42 -16.63 -5.99
C ASN A 615 -52.29 -17.93 -5.17
N ALA A 616 -51.10 -18.53 -5.16
CA ALA A 616 -50.81 -19.84 -4.59
C ALA A 616 -49.81 -19.76 -3.43
N GLU A 617 -49.73 -18.62 -2.75
CA GLU A 617 -48.71 -18.29 -1.74
C GLU A 617 -48.55 -19.33 -0.62
N MET A 618 -49.64 -19.96 -0.19
CA MET A 618 -49.64 -20.95 0.89
C MET A 618 -49.44 -22.39 0.38
N SER A 619 -49.39 -22.62 -0.93
CA SER A 619 -49.45 -23.97 -1.51
C SER A 619 -48.13 -24.75 -1.37
N VAL A 620 -47.01 -24.04 -1.21
CA VAL A 620 -45.64 -24.59 -1.15
C VAL A 620 -45.04 -24.49 0.27
N GLY A 621 -45.79 -23.98 1.26
CA GLY A 621 -45.33 -23.82 2.64
C GLY A 621 -44.33 -22.68 2.84
N VAL A 622 -43.68 -22.64 4.01
CA VAL A 622 -42.84 -21.51 4.48
C VAL A 622 -41.36 -21.54 4.04
N SER A 623 -40.88 -22.61 3.40
CA SER A 623 -39.46 -22.75 3.04
C SER A 623 -38.93 -21.66 2.10
N PRO A 624 -39.67 -21.18 1.08
CA PRO A 624 -39.15 -20.09 0.25
C PRO A 624 -38.97 -18.80 1.05
N LEU A 625 -39.82 -18.57 2.07
CA LEU A 625 -39.73 -17.42 2.95
C LEU A 625 -38.54 -17.53 3.91
N ALA A 626 -38.35 -18.71 4.50
CA ALA A 626 -37.22 -18.97 5.39
C ALA A 626 -35.87 -18.88 4.63
N ALA A 627 -35.79 -19.35 3.38
CA ALA A 627 -34.64 -19.13 2.51
C ALA A 627 -34.36 -17.63 2.26
N ILE A 628 -35.39 -16.80 2.05
CA ILE A 628 -35.25 -15.34 1.87
C ILE A 628 -34.76 -14.66 3.16
N VAL A 629 -35.23 -15.12 4.33
CA VAL A 629 -34.87 -14.54 5.63
C VAL A 629 -33.47 -14.96 6.08
N PHE A 630 -33.09 -16.23 5.89
CA PHE A 630 -31.81 -16.76 6.36
C PHE A 630 -30.63 -16.38 5.46
N SER A 631 -30.85 -16.18 4.15
CA SER A 631 -29.75 -15.93 3.21
C SER A 631 -28.99 -14.62 3.46
N PRO A 632 -29.63 -13.45 3.63
CA PRO A 632 -28.92 -12.18 3.85
C PRO A 632 -27.99 -12.17 5.08
N PRO A 633 -28.42 -12.55 6.30
CA PRO A 633 -27.51 -12.59 7.45
C PRO A 633 -26.41 -13.64 7.28
N SER A 634 -26.69 -14.75 6.59
CA SER A 634 -25.70 -15.78 6.29
C SER A 634 -24.62 -15.30 5.32
N ILE A 635 -24.98 -14.49 4.32
CA ILE A 635 -24.03 -13.89 3.37
C ILE A 635 -23.13 -12.88 4.10
N VAL A 636 -23.72 -12.00 4.91
CA VAL A 636 -22.96 -11.03 5.72
C VAL A 636 -22.01 -11.75 6.67
N TYR A 637 -22.48 -12.81 7.33
CA TYR A 637 -21.65 -13.65 8.18
C TYR A 637 -20.50 -14.27 7.38
N ALA A 638 -20.77 -14.95 6.26
CA ALA A 638 -19.73 -15.59 5.45
C ALA A 638 -18.69 -14.60 4.91
N LEU A 639 -19.08 -13.38 4.54
CA LEU A 639 -18.16 -12.31 4.12
C LEU A 639 -17.32 -11.78 5.28
N THR A 640 -17.95 -11.59 6.44
CA THR A 640 -17.24 -11.20 7.68
C THR A 640 -16.22 -12.28 8.04
N GLN A 641 -16.56 -13.54 7.85
CA GLN A 641 -15.67 -14.66 8.10
C GLN A 641 -14.45 -14.69 7.18
N ILE A 642 -14.68 -14.46 5.88
CA ILE A 642 -13.59 -14.30 4.91
C ILE A 642 -12.69 -13.12 5.29
N TRP A 643 -13.28 -11.99 5.71
CA TRP A 643 -12.52 -10.82 6.13
C TRP A 643 -11.68 -11.08 7.39
N ILE A 644 -12.27 -11.70 8.42
CA ILE A 644 -11.56 -12.06 9.65
C ILE A 644 -10.43 -13.05 9.32
N GLU A 645 -10.69 -14.13 8.60
CA GLU A 645 -9.65 -15.12 8.26
C GLU A 645 -8.51 -14.54 7.42
N TYR A 646 -8.78 -13.53 6.59
CA TYR A 646 -7.77 -12.88 5.74
C TYR A 646 -7.01 -11.75 6.45
N ARG A 647 -7.66 -10.99 7.35
CA ARG A 647 -7.07 -9.81 8.01
C ARG A 647 -6.62 -10.03 9.44
N SER A 648 -7.14 -11.05 10.12
CA SER A 648 -6.85 -11.30 11.54
C SER A 648 -5.69 -12.27 11.74
N ARG A 649 -5.18 -12.33 12.97
CA ARG A 649 -4.16 -13.31 13.40
C ARG A 649 -4.71 -14.72 13.14
N PRO A 650 -3.86 -15.74 12.85
CA PRO A 650 -4.32 -17.11 12.72
C PRO A 650 -5.12 -17.54 13.95
N ILE A 651 -6.21 -18.28 13.71
CA ILE A 651 -7.17 -18.72 14.74
C ILE A 651 -6.48 -19.50 15.88
N GLY A 652 -5.33 -20.12 15.62
CA GLY A 652 -4.49 -20.77 16.64
C GLY A 652 -4.05 -19.84 17.79
N LEU A 653 -3.90 -18.54 17.52
CA LEU A 653 -3.40 -17.54 18.47
C LEU A 653 -4.51 -16.71 19.13
N TRP A 654 -5.78 -17.01 18.86
CA TRP A 654 -6.90 -16.29 19.46
C TRP A 654 -7.07 -16.65 20.95
N LYS A 655 -7.67 -15.74 21.72
CA LYS A 655 -8.14 -16.04 23.08
C LYS A 655 -9.16 -17.19 23.02
N LEU A 656 -9.15 -18.09 24.03
CA LEU A 656 -10.05 -19.25 24.07
C LEU A 656 -11.53 -18.84 24.00
N SER A 657 -11.90 -17.74 24.65
CA SER A 657 -13.26 -17.16 24.59
C SER A 657 -13.67 -16.78 23.17
N SER A 658 -12.78 -16.13 22.41
CA SER A 658 -13.02 -15.76 21.02
C SER A 658 -13.18 -16.97 20.12
N LYS A 659 -12.38 -18.03 20.32
CA LYS A 659 -12.50 -19.30 19.56
C LYS A 659 -13.82 -20.01 19.86
N LEU A 660 -14.22 -20.05 21.12
CA LEU A 660 -15.48 -20.67 21.54
C LEU A 660 -16.68 -19.92 20.99
N TRP A 661 -16.70 -18.59 21.09
CA TRP A 661 -17.75 -17.74 20.53
C TRP A 661 -17.87 -17.92 19.01
N TYR A 662 -16.72 -17.90 18.33
CA TYR A 662 -16.64 -18.09 16.89
C TYR A 662 -17.20 -19.45 16.45
N THR A 663 -16.83 -20.52 17.16
CA THR A 663 -17.33 -21.88 16.89
C THR A 663 -18.82 -22.01 17.20
N ALA A 664 -19.30 -21.34 18.24
CA ALA A 664 -20.73 -21.30 18.58
C ALA A 664 -21.54 -20.59 17.49
N LEU A 665 -21.04 -19.48 16.96
CA LEU A 665 -21.69 -18.79 15.83
C LEU A 665 -21.77 -19.66 14.58
N GLU A 666 -20.71 -20.40 14.24
CA GLU A 666 -20.75 -21.35 13.10
C GLU A 666 -21.82 -22.43 13.31
N LEU A 667 -21.95 -22.94 14.54
CA LEU A 667 -22.95 -23.95 14.87
C LEU A 667 -24.38 -23.41 14.70
N VAL A 668 -24.63 -22.15 15.02
CA VAL A 668 -25.94 -21.51 14.80
C VAL A 668 -26.33 -21.55 13.31
N PHE A 669 -25.40 -21.20 12.41
CA PHE A 669 -25.67 -21.24 10.97
C PHE A 669 -25.82 -22.66 10.44
N VAL A 670 -25.03 -23.63 10.95
CA VAL A 670 -25.23 -25.06 10.64
C VAL A 670 -26.66 -25.50 11.01
N CYS A 671 -27.14 -25.13 12.20
CA CYS A 671 -28.49 -25.47 12.67
C CYS A 671 -29.57 -24.79 11.81
N LEU A 672 -29.42 -23.51 11.50
CA LEU A 672 -30.37 -22.75 10.68
C LEU A 672 -30.53 -23.37 9.28
N TRP A 673 -29.41 -23.68 8.61
CA TRP A 673 -29.44 -24.26 7.27
C TRP A 673 -29.89 -25.74 7.27
N SER A 674 -29.64 -26.47 8.35
CA SER A 674 -30.19 -27.83 8.53
C SER A 674 -31.71 -27.80 8.74
N ALA A 675 -32.22 -26.82 9.48
CA ALA A 675 -33.66 -26.61 9.64
C ALA A 675 -34.32 -26.22 8.31
N GLU A 676 -33.70 -25.32 7.54
CA GLU A 676 -34.18 -24.94 6.21
C GLU A 676 -34.19 -26.11 5.23
N LEU A 677 -33.18 -26.97 5.27
CA LEU A 677 -33.15 -28.19 4.45
C LEU A 677 -34.33 -29.12 4.80
N SER A 678 -34.57 -29.33 6.10
CA SER A 678 -35.68 -30.16 6.57
C SER A 678 -37.02 -29.57 6.14
N LEU A 679 -37.19 -28.25 6.25
CA LEU A 679 -38.40 -27.54 5.87
C LEU A 679 -38.66 -27.58 4.36
N SER A 680 -37.60 -27.41 3.57
CA SER A 680 -37.66 -27.51 2.11
C SER A 680 -38.03 -28.91 1.64
N MET A 681 -37.50 -29.95 2.29
CA MET A 681 -37.89 -31.35 2.02
C MET A 681 -39.34 -31.63 2.43
N ASP A 682 -39.75 -31.21 3.63
CA ASP A 682 -41.13 -31.40 4.10
C ASP A 682 -42.13 -30.76 3.13
N ASN A 683 -41.95 -29.48 2.82
CA ASN A 683 -42.77 -28.73 1.88
C ASN A 683 -42.80 -29.34 0.46
N TYR A 684 -41.76 -30.06 0.04
CA TYR A 684 -41.77 -30.74 -1.25
C TYR A 684 -42.66 -31.99 -1.25
N PHE A 685 -42.77 -32.70 -0.11
CA PHE A 685 -43.60 -33.90 0.03
C PHE A 685 -45.04 -33.59 0.49
N THR A 686 -45.25 -32.50 1.23
CA THR A 686 -46.54 -32.14 1.84
C THR A 686 -47.26 -31.01 1.13
N SER A 687 -46.64 -30.36 0.13
CA SER A 687 -47.28 -29.28 -0.62
C SER A 687 -48.55 -29.73 -1.36
N ASN A 688 -49.49 -28.80 -1.48
CA ASN A 688 -50.70 -28.97 -2.29
C ASN A 688 -50.36 -29.04 -3.79
N VAL A 689 -49.16 -28.58 -4.18
CA VAL A 689 -48.62 -28.69 -5.53
C VAL A 689 -47.90 -30.04 -5.64
N VAL A 690 -48.62 -31.13 -5.95
CA VAL A 690 -48.04 -32.49 -6.01
C VAL A 690 -46.84 -32.56 -6.96
N CYS A 691 -45.61 -32.43 -6.42
CA CYS A 691 -44.35 -32.38 -7.17
C CYS A 691 -43.66 -33.73 -7.31
N VAL A 692 -44.23 -34.77 -6.68
CA VAL A 692 -43.68 -36.11 -6.63
C VAL A 692 -44.30 -36.98 -7.73
N SER A 693 -43.49 -37.85 -8.36
CA SER A 693 -43.95 -38.81 -9.38
C SER A 693 -44.88 -39.88 -8.79
N THR A 694 -45.83 -40.38 -9.59
CA THR A 694 -46.78 -41.46 -9.23
C THR A 694 -46.10 -42.75 -8.79
N ASN A 695 -44.86 -42.99 -9.21
CA ASN A 695 -44.07 -44.18 -8.87
C ASN A 695 -43.28 -44.04 -7.56
N SER A 696 -43.35 -42.87 -6.90
CA SER A 696 -42.63 -42.64 -5.64
C SER A 696 -43.41 -43.22 -4.46
N PRO A 697 -42.73 -43.84 -3.48
CA PRO A 697 -43.37 -44.32 -2.25
C PRO A 697 -44.05 -43.20 -1.43
N PHE A 698 -43.71 -41.94 -1.71
CA PHE A 698 -44.28 -40.76 -1.03
C PHE A 698 -45.49 -40.16 -1.74
N TYR A 699 -45.88 -40.66 -2.92
CA TYR A 699 -46.98 -40.10 -3.73
C TYR A 699 -48.33 -40.17 -3.01
N ALA A 700 -48.59 -41.26 -2.28
CA ALA A 700 -49.84 -41.47 -1.54
C ALA A 700 -50.07 -40.47 -0.38
N HIS A 701 -49.00 -39.81 0.09
CA HIS A 701 -49.10 -38.75 1.09
C HIS A 701 -49.43 -37.40 0.43
N ALA A 702 -48.71 -37.06 -0.64
CA ALA A 702 -48.91 -35.82 -1.41
C ALA A 702 -50.29 -35.75 -2.10
N SER A 703 -50.82 -36.88 -2.57
CA SER A 703 -52.12 -36.93 -3.28
C SER A 703 -53.34 -36.61 -2.40
N ARG A 704 -53.18 -36.55 -1.07
CA ARG A 704 -54.28 -36.29 -0.13
C ARG A 704 -54.71 -34.82 -0.08
N PHE A 705 -53.88 -33.89 -0.55
CA PHE A 705 -54.06 -32.46 -0.30
C PHE A 705 -54.64 -31.65 -1.47
N GLY A 706 -54.90 -32.27 -2.63
CA GLY A 706 -55.56 -31.64 -3.79
C GLY A 706 -54.71 -30.56 -4.48
N THR A 707 -54.67 -30.57 -5.82
CA THR A 707 -53.87 -29.60 -6.58
C THR A 707 -54.60 -28.28 -6.78
N THR A 708 -54.06 -27.19 -6.24
CA THR A 708 -54.57 -25.82 -6.42
C THR A 708 -54.21 -25.21 -7.79
N LEU A 709 -53.19 -25.72 -8.48
CA LEU A 709 -52.73 -25.23 -9.78
C LEU A 709 -53.21 -26.13 -10.93
N THR A 710 -53.97 -25.56 -11.87
CA THR A 710 -54.60 -26.27 -13.00
C THR A 710 -53.73 -26.34 -14.26
N HIS A 711 -52.70 -25.48 -14.39
CA HIS A 711 -51.82 -25.43 -15.55
C HIS A 711 -50.56 -26.31 -15.39
N PRO A 712 -50.33 -27.31 -16.27
CA PRO A 712 -49.21 -28.26 -16.15
C PRO A 712 -47.81 -27.62 -16.21
N GLU A 713 -47.63 -26.58 -17.00
CA GLU A 713 -46.33 -25.91 -17.19
C GLU A 713 -45.90 -25.11 -15.96
N GLN A 714 -46.85 -24.42 -15.31
CA GLN A 714 -46.61 -23.67 -14.08
C GLN A 714 -46.28 -24.59 -12.92
N LYS A 715 -47.00 -25.72 -12.83
CA LYS A 715 -46.72 -26.79 -11.86
C LYS A 715 -45.29 -27.31 -12.00
N LYS A 716 -44.85 -27.61 -13.23
CA LYS A 716 -43.49 -28.10 -13.50
C LYS A 716 -42.42 -27.09 -13.07
N SER A 717 -42.58 -25.81 -13.43
CA SER A 717 -41.64 -24.75 -13.05
C SER A 717 -41.48 -24.61 -11.52
N ILE A 718 -42.59 -24.68 -10.78
CA ILE A 718 -42.56 -24.55 -9.30
C ILE A 718 -41.85 -25.76 -8.68
N CYS A 719 -42.13 -26.97 -9.16
CA CYS A 719 -41.48 -28.19 -8.68
C CYS A 719 -39.98 -28.21 -8.97
N ASP A 720 -39.57 -27.77 -10.16
CA ASP A 720 -38.15 -27.66 -10.53
C ASP A 720 -37.41 -26.65 -9.63
N LEU A 721 -38.05 -25.53 -9.29
CA LEU A 721 -37.50 -24.54 -8.36
C LEU A 721 -37.42 -25.05 -6.91
N GLN A 722 -38.40 -25.84 -6.44
CA GLN A 722 -38.32 -26.48 -5.12
C GLN A 722 -37.18 -27.50 -5.05
N ILE A 723 -37.00 -28.32 -6.08
CA ILE A 723 -35.87 -29.27 -6.15
C ILE A 723 -34.54 -28.50 -6.17
N ALA A 724 -34.46 -27.44 -6.98
CA ALA A 724 -33.28 -26.59 -7.01
C ALA A 724 -32.97 -25.99 -5.63
N LEU A 725 -33.99 -25.50 -4.91
CA LEU A 725 -33.86 -24.97 -3.55
C LEU A 725 -33.30 -26.04 -2.59
N ILE A 726 -33.86 -27.24 -2.60
CA ILE A 726 -33.37 -28.37 -1.78
C ILE A 726 -31.90 -28.67 -2.08
N CYS A 727 -31.51 -28.74 -3.35
CA CYS A 727 -30.14 -29.04 -3.75
C CYS A 727 -29.15 -27.97 -3.29
N VAL A 728 -29.45 -26.68 -3.48
CA VAL A 728 -28.54 -25.60 -3.09
C VAL A 728 -28.44 -25.47 -1.56
N VAL A 729 -29.55 -25.64 -0.84
CA VAL A 729 -29.56 -25.65 0.63
C VAL A 729 -28.74 -26.83 1.17
N PHE A 730 -28.89 -28.02 0.59
CA PHE A 730 -28.08 -29.19 0.96
C PHE A 730 -26.58 -28.93 0.76
N ILE A 731 -26.19 -28.34 -0.37
CA ILE A 731 -24.79 -27.98 -0.63
C ILE A 731 -24.29 -26.98 0.42
N SER A 732 -25.10 -25.98 0.79
CA SER A 732 -24.71 -25.01 1.83
C SER A 732 -24.49 -25.68 3.19
N VAL A 733 -25.38 -26.59 3.62
CA VAL A 733 -25.22 -27.37 4.86
C VAL A 733 -23.91 -28.17 4.84
N VAL A 734 -23.62 -28.85 3.73
CA VAL A 734 -22.38 -29.64 3.59
C VAL A 734 -21.15 -28.75 3.68
N VAL A 735 -21.18 -27.57 3.08
CA VAL A 735 -20.06 -26.61 3.14
C VAL A 735 -19.87 -26.08 4.57
N TYR A 736 -20.95 -25.70 5.26
CA TYR A 736 -20.88 -25.28 6.67
C TYR A 736 -20.35 -26.40 7.57
N LEU A 737 -20.80 -27.64 7.41
CA LEU A 737 -20.30 -28.80 8.16
C LEU A 737 -18.83 -29.07 7.89
N PHE A 738 -18.38 -28.94 6.64
CA PHE A 738 -16.98 -29.13 6.27
C PHE A 738 -16.07 -28.09 6.94
N VAL A 739 -16.48 -26.82 6.92
CA VAL A 739 -15.77 -25.72 7.58
C VAL A 739 -15.76 -25.92 9.10
N PHE A 740 -16.90 -26.26 9.70
CA PHE A 740 -17.03 -26.54 11.13
C PHE A 740 -16.15 -27.71 11.59
N MET A 741 -16.14 -28.83 10.86
CA MET A 741 -15.31 -30.00 11.18
C MET A 741 -13.82 -29.69 11.17
N ARG A 742 -13.36 -28.81 10.27
CA ARG A 742 -11.96 -28.34 10.28
C ARG A 742 -11.65 -27.61 11.60
N TYR A 743 -12.54 -26.71 12.03
CA TYR A 743 -12.34 -25.97 13.27
C TYR A 743 -12.35 -26.88 14.49
N ALA A 744 -13.29 -27.83 14.56
CA ALA A 744 -13.35 -28.82 15.63
C ALA A 744 -12.06 -29.68 15.71
N VAL A 745 -11.49 -30.08 14.57
CA VAL A 745 -10.23 -30.83 14.52
C VAL A 745 -9.03 -29.98 14.95
N CYS A 746 -9.02 -28.68 14.66
CA CYS A 746 -7.98 -27.76 15.14
C CYS A 746 -8.12 -27.36 16.62
N LEU A 747 -9.31 -27.54 17.20
CA LEU A 747 -9.61 -27.25 18.62
C LEU A 747 -9.29 -28.42 19.56
N SER A 748 -9.04 -29.62 19.04
CA SER A 748 -8.60 -30.76 19.85
C SER A 748 -7.09 -30.64 20.09
N PRO A 749 -6.63 -30.33 21.32
CA PRO A 749 -5.21 -30.42 21.62
C PRO A 749 -4.80 -31.89 21.47
N ALA A 750 -3.61 -32.11 20.94
CA ALA A 750 -2.99 -33.42 20.82
C ALA A 750 -3.18 -34.24 22.12
N LEU A 751 -4.10 -35.21 22.07
CA LEU A 751 -4.17 -36.34 23.00
C LEU A 751 -3.20 -37.45 22.60
N ASP A 752 -2.09 -37.10 21.93
CA ASP A 752 -0.93 -37.99 21.78
C ASP A 752 0.17 -37.48 22.72
N THR A 753 -0.15 -37.44 24.01
CA THR A 753 0.85 -37.56 25.08
C THR A 753 1.26 -39.03 25.16
N ASN A 754 2.18 -39.46 24.32
CA ASN A 754 3.06 -40.61 24.55
C ASN A 754 4.24 -40.50 23.59
N GLY A 755 5.39 -40.08 24.14
CA GLY A 755 6.63 -39.69 23.45
C GLY A 755 7.45 -40.85 22.87
N PRO A 756 8.79 -40.75 22.75
CA PRO A 756 9.71 -39.71 23.26
C PRO A 756 10.03 -38.58 22.28
#